data_AF-A0A955AT01-F1
#
_entry.id   AF-A0A955AT01-F1
#
_cell.length_a   1.000
_cell.length_b   1.000
_cell.length_c   1.000
_cell.angle_alpha   90.00
_cell.angle_beta   90.00
_cell.angle_gamma   90.00
#
_symmetry.space_group_name_H-M   'P 1'
#
loop_
_entity.id
_entity.type
_entity.pdbx_description
1 polymer ?
#
loop_
_entity_poly.entity_id
_entity_poly.type
_entity_poly.pdbx_seq_one_letter_code
_entity_poly.pdbx_strand_id
1 'polypeptide(L)'
;MKSISNVLVCMSLCGLVSTRLVAEELPNVTGKVIDEIGNAVANADVTFLPYADYLEDVEQLYTRTDAKGEFALRVTRPMMYFQRSRVVAWKEGYGVGSAEVSPAGATASWGERKTLPVAQNLEIQLPKRSQPLRFQLVSPDGDPVRQVPVAVMAIYKSFAAGEYHLHTTHADGLPCLLRSTDANGMVDFDFLASGNFMAFMVKTENWGDQVGWVTAQQPEDDDRQLKLQPISKVRIQLKAQDQSPISGRKIRYSSQVEASRQVEATVMAYFNASQGVLETNQDGVAEANILAGKAWFSLQASPDDTSFEDHSRLNDVVLKAGSQTNLEISLEPGISVVGRVIDGDDKPVPGVELTDRVRTYVTDDEGRYTALANPRTPTYIQVTAVPNTYAMPFSNGVSITPTDLEPSLNDIVVQHAVTLTGKVVDSQGKSAAGVELNAAWIATDDTGLITYKSVGTKADAEGEFELKHVLKDVDVVVTAQSETMASEAKSVHTDQSKSLELTIDETQMLRVVGALRGLDGQAVRDAKLRISTSLTVPGQRHSYGQRRVSFLGREYFDAQESGEFVSPTSLPRSGRYSLVAEVPGYRSLETEFRSSEEGDLDFGELQLVPTRHASGTVVDSQGKPVAGAVVSAFSAEQNSNRGTGRVRSETDGAGRFALEGLHPHAAVALIKKDGFRNSGAFLIKDQQIQVTLYATDEAIPIDDQIVVRTGNEAERFAAAKWMLSELKKTRSASGYFEREINHMLLRIGRDEAVAGLEQVQSATNRTELLTELGEFDEALAESANIENPYRRCLARVAIAEAATEESVWRSVLSTSLAESDLIQSLDSRLIAVCKIVHGFHQKGDHAQAEKIVRGQTDLAKSLASDSSAQYALGCFATELARFDFEQAMKLANELSEQSKFRCYQNIAHRLADIRPEQAEQVVRQTEQGHYLDAPAVRVAYRMAKVDLPRAISLLDTIPQRSRPAEPGRAYGAMAMAVMDSEPDKAKELLSQAYDALATKNSYRSNDIFGAALTLLQYAEQVDPNHLTDYFWRTVEFYSGPDSGFPSPDERATREIDRQAKLAILLAMYNVPEEIVRQVSHPIFEHWEHQVAKPDMPKRFSDYRATLVALALANPDRAAKWAISFEQKIDADARRSIPQPWEVIGQTLTRNHIEIGQYITEVIYHRWTIGQYDF
;
A
#
# COMPACT_ATOMS: atom_id res chain seq x y z
N MET A 1 -20.08 -8.79 12.47
CA MET A 1 -18.84 -8.00 12.31
C MET A 1 -17.68 -8.86 11.80
N LYS A 2 -17.89 -9.59 10.69
CA LYS A 2 -16.87 -10.33 9.94
C LYS A 2 -17.13 -9.98 8.47
N SER A 3 -16.10 -9.53 7.75
CA SER A 3 -16.04 -9.18 6.31
C SER A 3 -15.57 -7.74 6.07
N ILE A 4 -14.27 -7.48 6.24
CA ILE A 4 -13.63 -6.25 5.69
C ILE A 4 -12.37 -6.60 4.85
N SER A 5 -11.95 -7.87 4.78
CA SER A 5 -10.65 -8.22 4.18
C SER A 5 -10.66 -8.56 2.67
N ASN A 6 -11.83 -8.67 2.03
CA ASN A 6 -11.92 -9.03 0.60
C ASN A 6 -12.08 -7.84 -0.37
N VAL A 7 -12.09 -6.59 0.12
CA VAL A 7 -12.46 -5.42 -0.70
C VAL A 7 -11.26 -4.68 -1.32
N LEU A 8 -10.02 -4.95 -0.89
CA LEU A 8 -8.85 -4.16 -1.32
C LEU A 8 -8.36 -4.40 -2.76
N VAL A 9 -8.91 -5.38 -3.49
CA VAL A 9 -8.65 -5.58 -4.93
C VAL A 9 -9.65 -4.80 -5.80
N CYS A 10 -10.78 -4.34 -5.24
CA CYS A 10 -11.85 -3.68 -6.00
C CYS A 10 -11.64 -2.19 -6.27
N MET A 11 -10.77 -1.49 -5.53
CA MET A 11 -10.70 -0.02 -5.62
C MET A 11 -9.95 0.53 -6.85
N SER A 12 -9.27 -0.29 -7.65
CA SER A 12 -8.55 0.15 -8.84
C SER A 12 -9.37 0.09 -10.15
N LEU A 13 -10.66 -0.26 -10.09
CA LEU A 13 -11.47 -0.57 -11.29
C LEU A 13 -12.82 0.16 -11.39
N CYS A 14 -13.18 1.05 -10.46
CA CYS A 14 -14.52 1.67 -10.36
C CYS A 14 -14.80 2.87 -11.30
N GLY A 15 -14.23 2.91 -12.51
CA GLY A 15 -14.25 4.09 -13.38
C GLY A 15 -14.98 3.94 -14.72
N LEU A 16 -16.12 3.25 -14.80
CA LEU A 16 -16.93 3.18 -16.03
C LEU A 16 -18.44 3.17 -15.72
N VAL A 17 -19.13 4.26 -16.04
CA VAL A 17 -20.57 4.32 -16.34
C VAL A 17 -20.65 4.70 -17.83
N SER A 18 -21.75 4.46 -18.53
CA SER A 18 -21.94 4.95 -19.90
C SER A 18 -23.30 5.63 -20.01
N THR A 19 -23.34 6.87 -20.50
CA THR A 19 -24.56 7.48 -21.02
C THR A 19 -24.72 7.09 -22.48
N ARG A 20 -25.89 6.54 -22.83
CA ARG A 20 -26.26 6.23 -24.21
C ARG A 20 -26.63 7.53 -24.93
N LEU A 21 -25.80 7.96 -25.88
CA LEU A 21 -26.30 8.72 -27.03
C LEU A 21 -27.11 7.72 -27.86
N VAL A 22 -28.43 7.83 -27.81
CA VAL A 22 -29.33 7.22 -28.80
C VAL A 22 -28.87 7.67 -30.18
N ALA A 23 -29.02 6.81 -31.19
CA ALA A 23 -28.57 6.96 -32.58
C ALA A 23 -29.10 8.23 -33.30
N GLU A 24 -28.72 9.40 -32.84
CA GLU A 24 -28.57 10.62 -33.63
C GLU A 24 -27.15 10.63 -34.19
N GLU A 25 -26.96 11.13 -35.41
CA GLU A 25 -25.66 11.20 -36.07
C GLU A 25 -24.57 11.68 -35.09
N LEU A 26 -23.53 10.87 -34.87
CA LEU A 26 -22.40 11.31 -34.05
C LEU A 26 -21.88 12.63 -34.62
N PRO A 27 -21.78 13.70 -33.80
CA PRO A 27 -21.33 14.98 -34.31
C PRO A 27 -19.91 14.87 -34.87
N ASN A 28 -19.69 15.52 -36.00
CA ASN A 28 -18.36 15.62 -36.61
C ASN A 28 -17.37 16.19 -35.58
N VAL A 29 -16.18 15.60 -35.51
CA VAL A 29 -15.06 16.15 -34.74
C VAL A 29 -14.52 17.35 -35.52
N THR A 30 -14.77 18.56 -35.03
CA THR A 30 -14.33 19.80 -35.69
C THR A 30 -13.28 20.54 -34.89
N GLY A 31 -12.45 21.33 -35.58
CA GLY A 31 -11.40 22.11 -34.94
C GLY A 31 -10.61 22.98 -35.90
N LYS A 32 -9.52 23.57 -35.39
CA LYS A 32 -8.57 24.41 -36.10
C LYS A 32 -7.15 23.98 -35.78
N VAL A 33 -6.27 24.02 -36.78
CA VAL A 33 -4.82 23.82 -36.63
C VAL A 33 -4.14 25.18 -36.71
N ILE A 34 -3.30 25.48 -35.72
CA ILE A 34 -2.55 26.74 -35.60
C ILE A 34 -1.05 26.51 -35.42
N ASP A 35 -0.23 27.52 -35.66
CA ASP A 35 1.20 27.50 -35.35
C ASP A 35 1.49 27.98 -33.90
N GLU A 36 2.78 27.97 -33.51
CA GLU A 36 3.23 28.37 -32.15
C GLU A 36 2.82 29.78 -31.71
N ILE A 37 2.55 30.67 -32.67
CA ILE A 37 2.19 32.07 -32.44
C ILE A 37 0.71 32.36 -32.74
N GLY A 38 -0.09 31.31 -33.00
CA GLY A 38 -1.55 31.39 -33.13
C GLY A 38 -2.08 31.61 -34.55
N ASN A 39 -1.23 31.58 -35.60
CA ASN A 39 -1.71 31.72 -36.98
C ASN A 39 -2.32 30.41 -37.48
N ALA A 40 -3.35 30.52 -38.33
CA ALA A 40 -3.98 29.37 -38.98
C ALA A 40 -3.00 28.62 -39.90
N VAL A 41 -2.99 27.28 -39.79
CA VAL A 41 -2.19 26.42 -40.67
C VAL A 41 -3.10 25.72 -41.68
N ALA A 42 -3.12 26.22 -42.91
CA ALA A 42 -3.89 25.64 -44.01
C ALA A 42 -3.25 24.38 -44.61
N ASN A 43 -4.06 23.47 -45.16
CA ASN A 43 -3.61 22.20 -45.76
C ASN A 43 -2.77 21.31 -44.83
N ALA A 44 -2.99 21.39 -43.52
CA ALA A 44 -2.48 20.39 -42.58
C ALA A 44 -3.33 19.13 -42.69
N ASP A 45 -2.68 17.97 -42.73
CA ASP A 45 -3.36 16.68 -42.68
C ASP A 45 -3.82 16.42 -41.25
N VAL A 46 -5.04 15.90 -41.07
CA VAL A 46 -5.66 15.66 -39.77
C VAL A 46 -6.29 14.28 -39.76
N THR A 47 -6.04 13.50 -38.71
CA THR A 47 -6.54 12.13 -38.57
C THR A 47 -7.04 11.85 -37.16
N PHE A 48 -7.95 10.90 -37.02
CA PHE A 48 -8.40 10.37 -35.73
C PHE A 48 -7.65 9.08 -35.36
N LEU A 49 -7.27 8.93 -34.09
CA LEU A 49 -6.58 7.77 -33.52
C LEU A 49 -7.33 7.25 -32.28
N PRO A 50 -7.90 6.03 -32.33
CA PRO A 50 -8.54 5.42 -31.16
C PRO A 50 -7.50 4.95 -30.13
N TYR A 51 -7.87 4.95 -28.84
CA TYR A 51 -6.98 4.53 -27.73
C TYR A 51 -6.92 3.01 -27.51
N ALA A 52 -7.93 2.25 -27.94
CA ALA A 52 -8.03 0.83 -27.62
C ALA A 52 -7.32 -0.05 -28.66
N ASP A 53 -6.34 -0.83 -28.19
CA ASP A 53 -5.60 -1.85 -28.96
C ASP A 53 -6.45 -3.03 -29.49
N TYR A 54 -7.78 -2.96 -29.37
CA TYR A 54 -8.71 -4.05 -29.69
C TYR A 54 -9.59 -3.77 -30.92
N LEU A 55 -9.42 -2.62 -31.58
CA LEU A 55 -10.28 -2.17 -32.67
C LEU A 55 -9.49 -2.09 -33.99
N GLU A 56 -9.22 -3.23 -34.62
CA GLU A 56 -8.50 -3.29 -35.91
C GLU A 56 -9.36 -2.86 -37.13
N ASP A 57 -10.70 -2.77 -36.99
CA ASP A 57 -11.63 -2.44 -38.07
C ASP A 57 -12.19 -1.00 -38.01
N VAL A 58 -11.41 -0.06 -37.48
CA VAL A 58 -11.79 1.36 -37.52
C VAL A 58 -11.35 1.95 -38.86
N GLU A 59 -12.33 2.30 -39.69
CA GLU A 59 -12.11 3.12 -40.89
C GLU A 59 -11.31 4.38 -40.49
N GLN A 60 -10.06 4.49 -40.94
CA GLN A 60 -9.20 5.61 -40.57
C GLN A 60 -9.80 6.91 -41.10
N LEU A 61 -10.17 7.79 -40.19
CA LEU A 61 -10.79 9.07 -40.53
C LEU A 61 -9.70 10.09 -40.86
N TYR A 62 -9.70 10.57 -42.09
CA TYR A 62 -8.69 11.49 -42.62
C TYR A 62 -9.34 12.74 -43.21
N THR A 63 -8.77 13.93 -42.95
CA THR A 63 -9.18 15.19 -43.56
C THR A 63 -7.99 16.16 -43.69
N ARG A 64 -8.20 17.30 -44.33
CA ARG A 64 -7.23 18.40 -44.40
C ARG A 64 -7.85 19.69 -43.90
N THR A 65 -7.03 20.55 -43.30
CA THR A 65 -7.47 21.89 -42.92
C THR A 65 -7.70 22.78 -44.13
N ASP A 66 -8.70 23.65 -44.05
CA ASP A 66 -8.99 24.66 -45.06
C ASP A 66 -8.03 25.88 -44.97
N ALA A 67 -8.30 26.93 -45.75
CA ALA A 67 -7.48 28.15 -45.76
C ALA A 67 -7.45 28.91 -44.41
N LYS A 68 -8.43 28.66 -43.53
CA LYS A 68 -8.51 29.22 -42.17
C LYS A 68 -7.95 28.25 -41.12
N GLY A 69 -7.39 27.12 -41.54
CA GLY A 69 -6.87 26.10 -40.65
C GLY A 69 -7.95 25.20 -40.05
N GLU A 70 -9.20 25.30 -40.48
CA GLU A 70 -10.34 24.58 -39.90
C GLU A 70 -10.46 23.17 -40.50
N PHE A 71 -10.85 22.17 -39.68
CA PHE A 71 -11.07 20.78 -40.10
C PHE A 71 -12.38 20.21 -39.55
N ALA A 72 -12.90 19.18 -40.23
CA ALA A 72 -14.02 18.37 -39.77
C ALA A 72 -13.79 16.90 -40.13
N LEU A 73 -13.91 16.01 -39.14
CA LEU A 73 -13.80 14.55 -39.25
C LEU A 73 -15.15 13.91 -38.94
N ARG A 74 -15.69 13.12 -39.86
CA ARG A 74 -16.99 12.44 -39.70
C ARG A 74 -16.80 11.08 -39.05
N VAL A 75 -17.30 10.88 -37.83
CA VAL A 75 -17.22 9.60 -37.11
C VAL A 75 -18.50 8.80 -37.37
N THR A 76 -18.41 7.62 -38.00
CA THR A 76 -19.57 6.88 -38.52
C THR A 76 -20.08 5.74 -37.63
N ARG A 77 -19.41 5.40 -36.52
CA ARG A 77 -19.84 4.35 -35.57
C ARG A 77 -19.70 4.79 -34.11
N PRO A 78 -20.63 4.41 -33.21
CA PRO A 78 -20.48 4.62 -31.77
C PRO A 78 -19.39 3.69 -31.24
N MET A 79 -18.14 4.14 -31.33
CA MET A 79 -17.00 3.42 -30.78
C MET A 79 -16.97 3.63 -29.27
N MET A 80 -17.60 2.73 -28.50
CA MET A 80 -17.80 2.83 -27.05
C MET A 80 -16.51 2.82 -26.18
N TYR A 81 -15.31 3.00 -26.75
CA TYR A 81 -14.02 2.96 -26.03
C TYR A 81 -13.19 4.24 -26.20
N PHE A 82 -13.83 5.41 -26.15
CA PHE A 82 -13.15 6.70 -26.35
C PHE A 82 -12.36 7.20 -25.12
N GLN A 83 -12.17 6.44 -24.04
CA GLN A 83 -11.26 6.91 -22.99
C GLN A 83 -9.86 7.05 -23.60
N ARG A 84 -9.38 8.29 -23.80
CA ARG A 84 -8.06 8.72 -24.32
C ARG A 84 -7.81 8.69 -25.85
N SER A 85 -8.83 8.75 -26.69
CA SER A 85 -8.62 8.85 -28.17
C SER A 85 -8.03 10.21 -28.58
N ARG A 86 -7.40 10.32 -29.75
CA ARG A 86 -6.71 11.57 -30.18
C ARG A 86 -7.03 11.98 -31.61
N VAL A 87 -7.00 13.29 -31.86
CA VAL A 87 -6.90 13.87 -33.19
C VAL A 87 -5.48 14.36 -33.37
N VAL A 88 -4.84 13.97 -34.46
CA VAL A 88 -3.45 14.32 -34.76
C VAL A 88 -3.42 15.13 -36.03
N ALA A 89 -2.63 16.20 -36.04
CA ALA A 89 -2.41 17.03 -37.21
C ALA A 89 -0.92 17.17 -37.52
N TRP A 90 -0.59 17.24 -38.81
CA TRP A 90 0.77 17.49 -39.27
C TRP A 90 0.79 18.26 -40.60
N LYS A 91 1.91 18.92 -40.88
CA LYS A 91 2.17 19.60 -42.14
C LYS A 91 3.67 19.66 -42.41
N GLU A 92 4.06 19.49 -43.67
CA GLU A 92 5.45 19.66 -44.09
C GLU A 92 5.99 21.05 -43.67
N GLY A 93 7.17 21.06 -43.04
CA GLY A 93 7.78 22.27 -42.46
C GLY A 93 7.40 22.58 -41.01
N TYR A 94 6.45 21.82 -40.42
CA TYR A 94 6.05 21.92 -39.01
C TYR A 94 6.28 20.58 -38.28
N GLY A 95 6.29 20.61 -36.94
CA GLY A 95 6.21 19.39 -36.14
C GLY A 95 4.78 18.83 -36.05
N VAL A 96 4.63 17.68 -35.40
CA VAL A 96 3.33 17.02 -35.20
C VAL A 96 2.61 17.59 -33.97
N GLY A 97 1.33 17.91 -34.11
CA GLY A 97 0.45 18.32 -33.02
C GLY A 97 -0.67 17.31 -32.78
N SER A 98 -1.25 17.29 -31.57
CA SER A 98 -2.41 16.43 -31.28
C SER A 98 -3.32 17.05 -30.22
N ALA A 99 -4.60 16.68 -30.24
CA ALA A 99 -5.58 16.95 -29.19
C ALA A 99 -6.27 15.65 -28.75
N GLU A 100 -6.63 15.52 -27.48
CA GLU A 100 -7.35 14.36 -26.94
C GLU A 100 -8.86 14.56 -27.07
N VAL A 101 -9.60 13.49 -27.35
CA VAL A 101 -11.05 13.46 -27.50
C VAL A 101 -11.61 12.39 -26.57
N SER A 102 -12.54 12.77 -25.69
CA SER A 102 -13.27 11.88 -24.79
C SER A 102 -14.76 12.18 -24.88
N PRO A 103 -15.66 11.19 -24.70
CA PRO A 103 -17.07 11.48 -24.47
C PRO A 103 -17.15 12.12 -23.08
N ALA A 104 -17.82 13.25 -22.95
CA ALA A 104 -18.17 13.72 -21.62
C ALA A 104 -19.26 12.83 -21.03
N GLY A 105 -19.16 12.60 -19.74
CA GLY A 105 -20.26 12.04 -18.95
C GLY A 105 -20.17 10.55 -18.70
N ALA A 106 -19.10 10.08 -18.05
CA ALA A 106 -19.20 9.08 -16.98
C ALA A 106 -17.87 8.73 -16.28
N THR A 107 -17.94 8.88 -14.95
CA THR A 107 -17.09 8.42 -13.83
C THR A 107 -15.58 8.71 -13.78
N ALA A 108 -15.18 9.10 -12.57
CA ALA A 108 -13.89 9.66 -12.18
C ALA A 108 -12.73 8.66 -12.21
N SER A 109 -11.56 9.11 -12.71
CA SER A 109 -10.24 8.73 -12.17
C SER A 109 -9.14 9.71 -12.61
N TRP A 110 -8.33 10.13 -11.64
CA TRP A 110 -6.97 10.71 -11.65
C TRP A 110 -6.43 11.45 -12.88
N GLY A 111 -6.23 12.77 -12.69
CA GLY A 111 -5.30 13.65 -13.43
C GLY A 111 -5.97 14.48 -14.51
N GLU A 112 -5.93 15.81 -14.39
CA GLU A 112 -6.31 16.72 -15.47
C GLU A 112 -5.54 16.44 -16.76
N ARG A 113 -6.24 15.89 -17.74
CA ARG A 113 -6.02 16.19 -19.16
C ARG A 113 -7.30 16.83 -19.66
N LYS A 114 -7.19 17.92 -20.43
CA LYS A 114 -8.33 18.63 -21.03
C LYS A 114 -9.21 17.64 -21.80
N THR A 115 -10.31 17.21 -21.19
CA THR A 115 -11.33 16.37 -21.78
C THR A 115 -12.47 17.28 -22.21
N LEU A 116 -12.61 17.51 -23.52
CA LEU A 116 -13.73 18.28 -24.08
C LEU A 116 -14.93 17.33 -24.31
N PRO A 117 -16.14 17.69 -23.85
CA PRO A 117 -17.38 17.02 -24.26
C PRO A 117 -17.52 17.10 -25.77
N VAL A 118 -17.55 15.97 -26.46
CA VAL A 118 -18.13 15.86 -27.82
C VAL A 118 -17.64 16.97 -28.78
N ALA A 119 -16.32 16.99 -29.00
CA ALA A 119 -15.63 17.35 -30.25
C ALA A 119 -16.17 18.51 -31.12
N GLN A 120 -16.40 19.69 -30.56
CA GLN A 120 -16.49 20.92 -31.35
C GLN A 120 -15.37 21.89 -30.95
N ASN A 121 -14.72 22.50 -31.94
CA ASN A 121 -13.68 23.54 -31.79
C ASN A 121 -12.35 23.07 -31.13
N LEU A 122 -11.84 21.89 -31.51
CA LEU A 122 -10.48 21.48 -31.11
C LEU A 122 -9.45 22.48 -31.64
N GLU A 123 -8.50 22.91 -30.83
CA GLU A 123 -7.35 23.69 -31.32
C GLU A 123 -6.09 22.83 -31.23
N ILE A 124 -5.47 22.55 -32.37
CA ILE A 124 -4.25 21.75 -32.47
C ILE A 124 -3.09 22.65 -32.88
N GLN A 125 -2.13 22.82 -31.99
CA GLN A 125 -0.94 23.60 -32.25
C GLN A 125 0.16 22.75 -32.89
N LEU A 126 0.72 23.19 -34.01
CA LEU A 126 1.89 22.58 -34.64
C LEU A 126 3.16 23.34 -34.22
N PRO A 127 4.11 22.69 -33.53
CA PRO A 127 5.36 23.32 -33.15
C PRO A 127 6.23 23.65 -34.36
N LYS A 128 7.12 24.63 -34.22
CA LYS A 128 8.08 25.01 -35.26
C LYS A 128 9.19 23.96 -35.31
N ARG A 129 9.58 23.58 -36.52
CA ARG A 129 10.58 22.53 -36.78
C ARG A 129 11.88 22.81 -36.03
N SER A 130 12.30 21.88 -35.18
CA SER A 130 13.68 21.74 -34.73
C SER A 130 14.33 20.55 -35.47
N GLN A 131 15.66 20.50 -35.48
CA GLN A 131 16.51 19.67 -36.35
C GLN A 131 16.03 18.21 -36.60
N PRO A 132 16.29 17.65 -37.79
CA PRO A 132 15.94 16.27 -38.12
C PRO A 132 16.64 15.26 -37.19
N LEU A 133 15.90 14.24 -36.75
CA LEU A 133 16.45 13.12 -36.00
C LEU A 133 16.96 12.06 -36.97
N ARG A 134 18.27 11.82 -36.94
CA ARG A 134 18.94 10.87 -37.84
C ARG A 134 19.64 9.76 -37.06
N PHE A 135 19.50 8.53 -37.53
CA PHE A 135 20.26 7.39 -37.01
C PHE A 135 20.46 6.28 -38.06
N GLN A 136 21.48 5.46 -37.87
CA GLN A 136 21.81 4.29 -38.68
C GLN A 136 21.31 3.01 -38.00
N LEU A 137 20.56 2.17 -38.72
CA LEU A 137 20.17 0.85 -38.26
C LEU A 137 21.20 -0.20 -38.73
N VAL A 138 21.74 -0.98 -37.79
CA VAL A 138 22.72 -2.04 -38.06
C VAL A 138 22.27 -3.39 -37.47
N SER A 139 22.71 -4.48 -38.09
CA SER A 139 22.44 -5.86 -37.66
C SER A 139 23.18 -6.19 -36.34
N PRO A 140 22.88 -7.33 -35.69
CA PRO A 140 23.66 -7.81 -34.55
C PRO A 140 25.17 -8.01 -34.84
N ASP A 141 25.56 -8.10 -36.12
CA ASP A 141 26.96 -8.23 -36.54
C ASP A 141 27.59 -6.88 -36.97
N GLY A 142 26.78 -5.81 -37.00
CA GLY A 142 27.23 -4.44 -37.32
C GLY A 142 27.00 -4.03 -38.77
N ASP A 143 26.37 -4.87 -39.60
CA ASP A 143 26.10 -4.55 -41.01
C ASP A 143 24.89 -3.63 -41.16
N PRO A 144 24.91 -2.62 -42.06
CA PRO A 144 23.77 -1.75 -42.32
C PRO A 144 22.51 -2.51 -42.77
N VAL A 145 21.38 -2.23 -42.13
CA VAL A 145 20.08 -2.85 -42.43
C VAL A 145 19.33 -1.97 -43.43
N ARG A 146 19.19 -2.43 -44.67
CA ARG A 146 18.72 -1.63 -45.82
C ARG A 146 17.24 -1.84 -46.13
N GLN A 147 16.56 -0.80 -46.61
CA GLN A 147 15.16 -0.83 -47.10
C GLN A 147 14.15 -1.38 -46.08
N VAL A 148 14.43 -1.20 -44.79
CA VAL A 148 13.56 -1.68 -43.72
C VAL A 148 12.64 -0.55 -43.25
N PRO A 149 11.33 -0.81 -43.11
CA PRO A 149 10.39 0.16 -42.55
C PRO A 149 10.65 0.39 -41.05
N VAL A 150 10.67 1.67 -40.68
CA VAL A 150 10.80 2.19 -39.32
C VAL A 150 9.59 3.08 -39.06
N ALA A 151 8.72 2.64 -38.16
CA ALA A 151 7.44 3.29 -37.87
C ALA A 151 7.45 3.92 -36.48
N VAL A 152 7.11 5.19 -36.35
CA VAL A 152 7.06 5.87 -35.04
C VAL A 152 5.85 5.38 -34.25
N MET A 153 6.10 4.75 -33.11
CA MET A 153 5.06 4.28 -32.20
C MET A 153 4.60 5.37 -31.25
N ALA A 154 5.54 6.12 -30.66
CA ALA A 154 5.18 7.14 -29.68
C ALA A 154 6.19 8.29 -29.64
N ILE A 155 5.70 9.48 -29.28
CA ILE A 155 6.51 10.68 -29.06
C ILE A 155 6.19 11.21 -27.66
N TYR A 156 7.23 11.37 -26.84
CA TYR A 156 7.15 11.84 -25.45
C TYR A 156 7.86 13.16 -25.28
N LYS A 157 7.34 14.03 -24.40
CA LYS A 157 7.97 15.32 -24.08
C LYS A 157 9.19 15.17 -23.17
N SER A 158 9.16 14.19 -22.27
CA SER A 158 10.27 13.79 -21.41
C SER A 158 10.05 12.38 -20.85
N PHE A 159 11.12 11.66 -20.53
CA PHE A 159 11.05 10.31 -19.92
C PHE A 159 10.42 10.33 -18.52
N ALA A 160 10.53 11.47 -17.79
CA ALA A 160 10.18 11.59 -16.39
C ALA A 160 8.72 12.02 -16.12
N ALA A 161 8.10 12.77 -17.04
CA ALA A 161 6.75 13.34 -16.82
C ALA A 161 5.61 12.42 -17.27
N GLY A 162 5.89 11.39 -18.08
CA GLY A 162 4.83 10.53 -18.65
C GLY A 162 3.81 11.31 -19.50
N GLU A 163 4.16 12.52 -19.95
CA GLU A 163 3.33 13.34 -20.83
C GLU A 163 3.53 12.89 -22.29
N TYR A 164 2.45 12.38 -22.89
CA TYR A 164 2.43 11.83 -24.25
C TYR A 164 2.02 12.91 -25.25
N HIS A 165 2.81 13.11 -26.30
CA HIS A 165 2.38 13.86 -27.48
C HIS A 165 1.72 12.95 -28.51
N LEU A 166 2.11 11.68 -28.60
CA LEU A 166 1.55 10.73 -29.55
C LEU A 166 1.80 9.29 -29.07
N HIS A 167 0.80 8.41 -29.15
CA HIS A 167 0.94 6.98 -28.90
C HIS A 167 0.09 6.23 -29.92
N THR A 168 0.71 5.38 -30.73
CA THR A 168 0.06 4.61 -31.79
C THR A 168 0.52 3.16 -31.67
N THR A 169 -0.43 2.25 -31.56
CA THR A 169 -0.16 0.80 -31.65
C THR A 169 -0.24 0.29 -33.09
N HIS A 170 -0.71 1.13 -34.03
CA HIS A 170 -0.84 0.86 -35.46
C HIS A 170 -0.15 1.94 -36.31
N ALA A 171 1.17 2.10 -36.14
CA ALA A 171 1.98 3.12 -36.83
C ALA A 171 2.00 2.95 -38.38
N ASP A 172 1.60 1.79 -38.90
CA ASP A 172 1.52 1.51 -40.34
C ASP A 172 0.49 2.40 -41.07
N GLY A 173 -0.46 2.99 -40.35
CA GLY A 173 -1.55 3.80 -40.90
C GLY A 173 -1.22 5.27 -41.17
N LEU A 174 -0.08 5.78 -40.70
CA LEU A 174 0.26 7.21 -40.81
C LEU A 174 1.51 7.40 -41.68
N PRO A 175 1.35 7.78 -42.97
CA PRO A 175 2.48 7.95 -43.89
C PRO A 175 3.56 8.92 -43.38
N CYS A 176 3.18 9.92 -42.58
CA CYS A 176 4.13 10.88 -42.02
C CYS A 176 5.05 10.26 -40.95
N LEU A 177 4.64 9.18 -40.28
CA LEU A 177 5.37 8.51 -39.20
C LEU A 177 6.15 7.27 -39.66
N LEU A 178 6.04 6.91 -40.93
CA LEU A 178 6.75 5.80 -41.53
C LEU A 178 7.94 6.33 -42.34
N ARG A 179 9.12 5.76 -42.13
CA ARG A 179 10.30 5.96 -42.97
C ARG A 179 10.92 4.60 -43.30
N SER A 180 11.75 4.55 -44.33
CA SER A 180 12.53 3.35 -44.64
C SER A 180 14.01 3.68 -44.57
N THR A 181 14.81 2.71 -44.13
CA THR A 181 16.26 2.87 -44.12
C THR A 181 16.82 2.94 -45.54
N ASP A 182 17.79 3.83 -45.77
CA ASP A 182 18.47 3.98 -47.06
C ASP A 182 19.51 2.87 -47.32
N ALA A 183 20.31 3.00 -48.38
CA ALA A 183 21.36 2.04 -48.73
C ALA A 183 22.47 1.90 -47.68
N ASN A 184 22.64 2.91 -46.81
CA ASN A 184 23.59 2.92 -45.70
C ASN A 184 22.90 2.56 -44.38
N GLY A 185 21.64 2.14 -44.39
CA GLY A 185 20.88 1.85 -43.17
C GLY A 185 20.41 3.11 -42.43
N MET A 186 20.54 4.30 -43.02
CA MET A 186 20.16 5.56 -42.37
C MET A 186 18.66 5.81 -42.47
N VAL A 187 18.09 6.34 -41.40
CA VAL A 187 16.72 6.87 -41.37
C VAL A 187 16.71 8.28 -40.81
N ASP A 188 15.84 9.13 -41.36
CA ASP A 188 15.71 10.54 -41.02
C ASP A 188 14.23 10.87 -40.74
N PHE A 189 13.98 11.41 -39.55
CA PHE A 189 12.69 11.90 -39.10
C PHE A 189 12.75 13.42 -38.89
N ASP A 190 12.00 14.15 -39.71
CA ASP A 190 12.18 15.58 -39.89
C ASP A 190 11.10 16.46 -39.23
N PHE A 191 10.30 15.86 -38.35
CA PHE A 191 9.09 16.44 -37.75
C PHE A 191 9.08 16.43 -36.20
N LEU A 192 10.20 16.08 -35.55
CA LEU A 192 10.28 16.01 -34.09
C LEU A 192 10.72 17.34 -33.46
N ALA A 193 10.05 17.73 -32.37
CA ALA A 193 10.49 18.86 -31.55
C ALA A 193 11.67 18.48 -30.64
N SER A 194 12.57 19.44 -30.37
CA SER A 194 13.75 19.27 -29.52
C SER A 194 13.33 18.92 -28.10
N GLY A 195 14.06 18.01 -27.47
CA GLY A 195 13.70 17.51 -26.14
C GLY A 195 12.77 16.29 -26.14
N ASN A 196 12.15 15.95 -27.28
CA ASN A 196 11.27 14.79 -27.34
C ASN A 196 12.02 13.46 -27.38
N PHE A 197 11.37 12.42 -26.87
CA PHE A 197 11.78 11.02 -27.01
C PHE A 197 10.87 10.34 -28.03
N MET A 198 11.44 9.46 -28.83
CA MET A 198 10.71 8.69 -29.83
C MET A 198 10.85 7.20 -29.55
N ALA A 199 9.71 6.51 -29.43
CA ALA A 199 9.65 5.07 -29.58
C ALA A 199 9.31 4.73 -31.03
N PHE A 200 10.00 3.77 -31.61
CA PHE A 200 9.78 3.34 -32.98
C PHE A 200 9.81 1.81 -33.08
N MET A 201 9.09 1.28 -34.06
CA MET A 201 9.08 -0.12 -34.41
C MET A 201 9.84 -0.31 -35.72
N VAL A 202 10.72 -1.30 -35.73
CA VAL A 202 11.41 -1.76 -36.93
C VAL A 202 10.84 -3.13 -37.27
N LYS A 203 10.29 -3.28 -38.48
CA LYS A 203 9.77 -4.55 -38.96
C LYS A 203 10.76 -5.20 -39.92
N THR A 204 11.27 -6.37 -39.55
CA THR A 204 12.25 -7.08 -40.37
C THR A 204 11.90 -8.56 -40.48
N GLU A 205 12.02 -9.13 -41.67
CA GLU A 205 11.82 -10.57 -41.85
C GLU A 205 12.89 -11.38 -41.11
N ASN A 206 14.15 -10.91 -41.14
CA ASN A 206 15.32 -11.65 -40.65
C ASN A 206 15.62 -11.47 -39.15
N TRP A 207 15.16 -10.39 -38.52
CA TRP A 207 15.42 -10.07 -37.10
C TRP A 207 14.14 -9.78 -36.32
N GLY A 208 12.98 -10.15 -36.86
CA GLY A 208 11.68 -9.93 -36.24
C GLY A 208 11.31 -8.46 -36.10
N ASP A 209 10.16 -8.23 -35.47
CA ASP A 209 9.68 -6.89 -35.14
C ASP A 209 10.33 -6.44 -33.83
N GLN A 210 11.06 -5.32 -33.83
CA GLN A 210 11.72 -4.79 -32.64
C GLN A 210 11.31 -3.35 -32.36
N VAL A 211 11.09 -3.05 -31.09
CA VAL A 211 10.76 -1.72 -30.57
C VAL A 211 12.01 -1.10 -29.97
N GLY A 212 12.38 0.06 -30.50
CA GLY A 212 13.53 0.84 -30.09
C GLY A 212 13.14 2.25 -29.62
N TRP A 213 14.07 2.88 -28.91
CA TRP A 213 13.91 4.20 -28.29
C TRP A 213 15.08 5.10 -28.68
N VAL A 214 14.82 6.38 -28.96
CA VAL A 214 15.83 7.42 -29.26
C VAL A 214 15.41 8.78 -28.68
N THR A 215 16.39 9.59 -28.24
CA THR A 215 16.16 10.97 -27.74
C THR A 215 16.56 12.04 -28.77
N ALA A 216 15.89 13.20 -28.76
CA ALA A 216 16.21 14.33 -29.65
C ALA A 216 17.13 15.40 -29.02
N GLN A 217 17.82 15.13 -27.89
CA GLN A 217 18.39 16.17 -27.01
C GLN A 217 19.80 16.70 -27.32
N GLN A 218 20.59 16.12 -28.25
CA GLN A 218 21.95 16.63 -28.50
C GLN A 218 22.28 16.78 -30.00
N PRO A 219 22.72 17.98 -30.44
CA PRO A 219 22.92 18.33 -31.86
C PRO A 219 24.29 17.96 -32.45
N GLU A 220 25.16 17.20 -31.77
CA GLU A 220 26.57 17.01 -32.21
C GLU A 220 26.98 15.58 -32.62
N ASP A 221 26.10 14.57 -32.63
CA ASP A 221 26.43 13.21 -33.08
C ASP A 221 25.61 12.81 -34.33
N ASP A 222 26.16 13.09 -35.51
CA ASP A 222 25.60 12.70 -36.82
C ASP A 222 25.66 11.18 -37.12
N ASP A 223 26.25 10.36 -36.23
CA ASP A 223 26.57 8.93 -36.45
C ASP A 223 25.97 7.97 -35.40
N ARG A 224 24.69 8.16 -35.01
CA ARG A 224 24.05 7.24 -34.04
C ARG A 224 23.74 5.89 -34.67
N GLN A 225 24.48 4.84 -34.30
CA GLN A 225 24.18 3.46 -34.69
C GLN A 225 23.26 2.75 -33.70
N LEU A 226 22.13 2.23 -34.19
CA LEU A 226 21.18 1.41 -33.49
C LEU A 226 21.32 -0.04 -33.92
N LYS A 227 21.76 -0.87 -32.98
CA LYS A 227 22.04 -2.28 -33.22
C LYS A 227 20.84 -3.15 -32.89
N LEU A 228 20.28 -3.81 -33.92
CA LEU A 228 19.24 -4.82 -33.74
C LEU A 228 19.71 -5.92 -32.79
N GLN A 229 18.78 -6.44 -32.00
CA GLN A 229 19.08 -7.43 -30.99
C GLN A 229 18.83 -8.87 -31.51
N PRO A 230 19.47 -9.89 -30.92
CA PRO A 230 19.28 -11.28 -31.31
C PRO A 230 17.84 -11.78 -31.08
N ILE A 231 17.34 -12.64 -31.97
CA ILE A 231 16.00 -13.23 -31.91
C ILE A 231 16.01 -14.73 -31.54
N SER A 232 14.85 -15.22 -31.13
CA SER A 232 14.47 -16.63 -31.06
C SER A 232 13.38 -16.91 -32.11
N LYS A 233 13.40 -18.08 -32.74
CA LYS A 233 12.28 -18.55 -33.55
C LYS A 233 11.24 -19.16 -32.62
N VAL A 234 10.01 -18.66 -32.63
CA VAL A 234 8.94 -19.16 -31.77
C VAL A 234 7.90 -19.86 -32.62
N ARG A 235 7.51 -21.08 -32.21
CA ARG A 235 6.41 -21.84 -32.80
C ARG A 235 5.38 -22.12 -31.71
N ILE A 236 4.19 -21.57 -31.87
CA ILE A 236 3.07 -21.73 -30.94
C ILE A 236 2.04 -22.67 -31.57
N GLN A 237 1.68 -23.72 -30.85
CA GLN A 237 0.63 -24.65 -31.21
C GLN A 237 -0.58 -24.37 -30.32
N LEU A 238 -1.69 -23.96 -30.93
CA LEU A 238 -2.98 -23.76 -30.27
C LEU A 238 -3.87 -24.99 -30.49
N LYS A 239 -4.35 -25.57 -29.41
CA LYS A 239 -5.23 -26.75 -29.43
C LYS A 239 -6.41 -26.58 -28.48
N ALA A 240 -7.52 -27.25 -28.76
CA ALA A 240 -8.56 -27.46 -27.78
C ALA A 240 -8.18 -28.60 -26.82
N GLN A 241 -8.92 -28.75 -25.72
CA GLN A 241 -8.70 -29.81 -24.74
C GLN A 241 -8.73 -31.23 -25.35
N ASP A 242 -9.54 -31.45 -26.39
CA ASP A 242 -9.62 -32.70 -27.15
C ASP A 242 -8.46 -32.90 -28.16
N GLN A 243 -7.45 -32.04 -28.11
CA GLN A 243 -6.27 -31.99 -28.98
C GLN A 243 -6.55 -31.56 -30.43
N SER A 244 -7.77 -31.13 -30.76
CA SER A 244 -8.05 -30.58 -32.08
C SER A 244 -7.35 -29.23 -32.29
N PRO A 245 -6.81 -28.95 -33.49
CA PRO A 245 -6.13 -27.69 -33.78
C PRO A 245 -7.13 -26.53 -33.85
N ILE A 246 -6.75 -25.36 -33.32
CA ILE A 246 -7.58 -24.14 -33.38
C ILE A 246 -6.98 -23.14 -34.37
N SER A 247 -7.61 -23.01 -35.54
CA SER A 247 -7.18 -22.13 -36.63
C SER A 247 -7.78 -20.72 -36.57
N GLY A 248 -7.12 -19.75 -37.21
CA GLY A 248 -7.61 -18.38 -37.38
C GLY A 248 -7.59 -17.53 -36.11
N ARG A 249 -6.82 -17.96 -35.10
CA ARG A 249 -6.75 -17.27 -33.80
C ARG A 249 -5.59 -16.33 -33.72
N LYS A 250 -5.89 -15.11 -33.28
CA LYS A 250 -4.91 -14.06 -33.05
C LYS A 250 -4.27 -14.23 -31.67
N ILE A 251 -2.95 -14.37 -31.65
CA ILE A 251 -2.11 -14.48 -30.47
C ILE A 251 -1.24 -13.24 -30.41
N ARG A 252 -1.47 -12.39 -29.41
CA ARG A 252 -0.60 -11.25 -29.13
C ARG A 252 0.63 -11.73 -28.38
N TYR A 253 1.79 -11.24 -28.76
CA TYR A 253 3.02 -11.45 -28.03
C TYR A 253 3.67 -10.13 -27.68
N SER A 254 4.41 -10.14 -26.58
CA SER A 254 5.39 -9.12 -26.23
C SER A 254 6.63 -9.82 -25.68
N SER A 255 7.80 -9.25 -25.89
CA SER A 255 9.04 -9.71 -25.25
C SER A 255 9.90 -8.54 -24.83
N GLN A 256 10.74 -8.74 -23.84
CA GLN A 256 11.69 -7.76 -23.34
C GLN A 256 13.04 -8.40 -23.01
N VAL A 257 14.13 -7.69 -23.28
CA VAL A 257 15.47 -8.10 -22.87
C VAL A 257 15.62 -7.88 -21.36
N GLU A 258 16.06 -8.89 -20.61
CA GLU A 258 16.08 -8.86 -19.13
C GLU A 258 16.92 -7.72 -18.52
N ALA A 259 17.93 -7.23 -19.25
CA ALA A 259 18.75 -6.08 -18.88
C ALA A 259 18.00 -4.72 -18.93
N SER A 260 16.81 -4.63 -19.55
CA SER A 260 16.16 -3.34 -19.83
C SER A 260 15.41 -2.71 -18.67
N ARG A 261 15.16 -3.42 -17.56
CA ARG A 261 14.63 -2.79 -16.33
C ARG A 261 15.69 -1.99 -15.57
N GLN A 262 16.97 -2.17 -15.91
CA GLN A 262 18.12 -1.48 -15.32
C GLN A 262 18.80 -0.49 -16.29
N VAL A 263 18.24 -0.26 -17.48
CA VAL A 263 18.82 0.75 -18.38
C VAL A 263 18.56 2.13 -17.76
N GLU A 264 19.63 2.67 -17.18
CA GLU A 264 19.73 4.03 -16.67
C GLU A 264 19.14 5.03 -17.68
N ALA A 265 18.58 6.13 -17.19
CA ALA A 265 18.05 7.22 -18.01
C ALA A 265 19.11 7.88 -18.94
N THR A 266 20.34 7.39 -18.95
CA THR A 266 21.52 7.82 -19.69
C THR A 266 21.73 7.09 -21.03
N VAL A 267 21.11 5.93 -21.32
CA VAL A 267 21.30 5.26 -22.62
C VAL A 267 20.36 5.85 -23.68
N MET A 268 20.95 6.64 -24.58
CA MET A 268 20.25 7.53 -25.52
C MET A 268 19.64 6.86 -26.77
N ALA A 269 19.94 5.58 -27.06
CA ALA A 269 19.36 4.83 -28.19
C ALA A 269 19.48 3.29 -28.04
N TYR A 270 18.38 2.51 -27.99
CA TYR A 270 18.44 1.04 -27.88
C TYR A 270 17.12 0.32 -28.26
N PHE A 271 17.20 -0.98 -28.57
CA PHE A 271 16.06 -1.90 -28.68
C PHE A 271 15.87 -2.67 -27.38
N ASN A 272 14.65 -2.77 -26.89
CA ASN A 272 14.37 -3.49 -25.65
C ASN A 272 13.18 -4.43 -25.69
N ALA A 273 12.38 -4.40 -26.75
CA ALA A 273 11.17 -5.21 -26.82
C ALA A 273 10.84 -5.67 -28.24
N SER A 274 10.02 -6.71 -28.33
CA SER A 274 9.21 -7.01 -29.52
C SER A 274 7.75 -7.03 -29.12
N GLN A 275 6.86 -6.67 -30.04
CA GLN A 275 5.42 -6.86 -29.88
C GLN A 275 4.77 -7.11 -31.24
N GLY A 276 3.72 -7.92 -31.26
CA GLY A 276 2.99 -8.21 -32.49
C GLY A 276 1.81 -9.15 -32.26
N VAL A 277 1.14 -9.50 -33.36
CA VAL A 277 0.00 -10.42 -33.38
C VAL A 277 0.31 -11.52 -34.40
N LEU A 278 0.11 -12.77 -34.01
CA LEU A 278 0.25 -13.94 -34.85
C LEU A 278 -1.12 -14.56 -35.09
N GLU A 279 -1.36 -15.07 -36.28
CA GLU A 279 -2.58 -15.82 -36.56
C GLU A 279 -2.25 -17.31 -36.73
N THR A 280 -3.01 -18.18 -36.08
CA THR A 280 -2.84 -19.63 -36.25
C THR A 280 -3.33 -20.07 -37.62
N ASN A 281 -2.54 -20.90 -38.30
CA ASN A 281 -2.93 -21.51 -39.56
C ASN A 281 -3.98 -22.63 -39.36
N GLN A 282 -4.34 -23.35 -40.43
CA GLN A 282 -5.31 -24.45 -40.39
C GLN A 282 -4.92 -25.60 -39.43
N ASP A 283 -3.62 -25.77 -39.15
CA ASP A 283 -3.10 -26.77 -38.22
C ASP A 283 -3.01 -26.23 -36.78
N GLY A 284 -3.53 -25.03 -36.50
CA GLY A 284 -3.46 -24.38 -35.20
C GLY A 284 -2.05 -23.87 -34.85
N VAL A 285 -1.18 -23.68 -35.84
CA VAL A 285 0.23 -23.28 -35.64
C VAL A 285 0.43 -21.83 -36.01
N ALA A 286 1.12 -21.09 -35.16
CA ALA A 286 1.64 -19.75 -35.41
C ALA A 286 3.16 -19.75 -35.26
N GLU A 287 3.90 -19.13 -36.21
CA GLU A 287 5.36 -19.00 -36.13
C GLU A 287 5.79 -17.54 -36.25
N ALA A 288 6.82 -17.16 -35.50
CA ALA A 288 7.36 -15.81 -35.49
C ALA A 288 8.85 -15.76 -35.12
N ASN A 289 9.53 -14.73 -35.61
CA ASN A 289 10.84 -14.33 -35.12
C ASN A 289 10.63 -13.27 -34.03
N ILE A 290 10.97 -13.59 -32.79
CA ILE A 290 10.72 -12.72 -31.61
C ILE A 290 12.04 -12.43 -30.92
N LEU A 291 12.24 -11.20 -30.46
CA LEU A 291 13.40 -10.82 -29.66
C LEU A 291 13.66 -11.79 -28.50
N ALA A 292 14.92 -12.18 -28.34
CA ALA A 292 15.35 -13.05 -27.24
C ALA A 292 15.27 -12.30 -25.90
N GLY A 293 14.78 -12.97 -24.86
CA GLY A 293 14.49 -12.34 -23.57
C GLY A 293 13.29 -12.98 -22.88
N LYS A 294 12.68 -12.27 -21.93
CA LYS A 294 11.43 -12.70 -21.30
C LYS A 294 10.26 -12.30 -22.19
N ALA A 295 9.38 -13.24 -22.48
CA ALA A 295 8.24 -13.05 -23.35
C ALA A 295 6.92 -13.39 -22.65
N TRP A 296 5.88 -12.67 -23.08
CA TRP A 296 4.50 -12.85 -22.66
C TRP A 296 3.64 -13.05 -23.91
N PHE A 297 2.81 -14.09 -23.89
CA PHE A 297 1.87 -14.40 -24.95
C PHE A 297 0.47 -14.36 -24.36
N SER A 298 -0.46 -13.77 -25.09
CA SER A 298 -1.87 -13.71 -24.72
C SER A 298 -2.73 -13.90 -25.95
N LEU A 299 -3.77 -14.72 -25.86
CA LEU A 299 -4.77 -14.76 -26.92
C LEU A 299 -5.55 -13.45 -26.97
N GLN A 300 -5.83 -13.00 -28.17
CA GLN A 300 -6.67 -11.85 -28.40
C GLN A 300 -8.12 -12.31 -28.35
N ALA A 301 -8.89 -11.69 -27.46
CA ALA A 301 -10.29 -12.00 -27.30
C ALA A 301 -11.11 -11.53 -28.52
N SER A 302 -11.93 -12.43 -29.07
CA SER A 302 -12.84 -12.09 -30.18
C SER A 302 -14.27 -11.87 -29.66
N PRO A 303 -14.91 -10.73 -29.96
CA PRO A 303 -16.32 -10.48 -29.60
C PRO A 303 -17.29 -11.48 -30.23
N ASP A 304 -16.93 -11.98 -31.42
CA ASP A 304 -17.76 -12.87 -32.22
C ASP A 304 -17.55 -14.36 -31.89
N ASP A 305 -16.53 -14.69 -31.07
CA ASP A 305 -16.30 -16.05 -30.66
C ASP A 305 -16.94 -16.38 -29.31
N THR A 306 -17.84 -17.35 -29.34
CA THR A 306 -18.58 -17.85 -28.18
C THR A 306 -18.08 -19.22 -27.70
N SER A 307 -17.03 -19.75 -28.32
CA SER A 307 -16.60 -21.14 -28.17
C SER A 307 -15.61 -21.35 -27.01
N PHE A 308 -14.67 -20.42 -26.83
CA PHE A 308 -13.57 -20.53 -25.87
C PHE A 308 -13.43 -19.25 -25.05
N GLU A 309 -12.82 -19.36 -23.87
CA GLU A 309 -12.51 -18.18 -23.05
C GLU A 309 -11.06 -17.72 -23.34
N ASP A 310 -10.93 -16.53 -23.94
CA ASP A 310 -9.68 -16.00 -24.52
C ASP A 310 -8.74 -15.32 -23.48
N HIS A 311 -8.67 -15.85 -22.25
CA HIS A 311 -7.83 -15.28 -21.18
C HIS A 311 -6.54 -16.07 -20.88
N SER A 312 -6.23 -17.08 -21.70
CA SER A 312 -4.98 -17.83 -21.56
C SER A 312 -3.77 -16.93 -21.84
N ARG A 313 -2.86 -16.86 -20.84
CA ARG A 313 -1.62 -16.09 -20.89
C ARG A 313 -0.45 -16.97 -20.49
N LEU A 314 0.59 -16.99 -21.32
CA LEU A 314 1.90 -17.52 -20.94
C LEU A 314 2.77 -16.35 -20.54
N ASN A 315 3.17 -16.29 -19.27
CA ASN A 315 4.04 -15.24 -18.74
C ASN A 315 5.46 -15.76 -18.51
N ASP A 316 6.44 -14.85 -18.59
CA ASP A 316 7.85 -15.11 -18.24
C ASP A 316 8.51 -16.25 -19.05
N VAL A 317 8.09 -16.44 -20.31
CA VAL A 317 8.71 -17.41 -21.21
C VAL A 317 10.10 -16.93 -21.60
N VAL A 318 11.14 -17.70 -21.32
CA VAL A 318 12.52 -17.33 -21.66
C VAL A 318 12.85 -17.76 -23.09
N LEU A 319 12.94 -16.79 -24.00
CA LEU A 319 13.35 -16.98 -25.39
C LEU A 319 14.87 -16.85 -25.51
N LYS A 320 15.55 -17.91 -25.96
CA LYS A 320 17.01 -17.92 -26.12
C LYS A 320 17.40 -17.53 -27.54
N ALA A 321 18.38 -16.63 -27.66
CA ALA A 321 18.91 -16.17 -28.94
C ALA A 321 19.40 -17.35 -29.80
N GLY A 322 19.06 -17.32 -31.10
CA GLY A 322 19.49 -18.32 -32.09
C GLY A 322 18.86 -19.70 -31.92
N SER A 323 17.88 -19.88 -31.02
CA SER A 323 17.19 -21.15 -30.78
C SER A 323 15.76 -21.12 -31.32
N GLN A 324 15.14 -22.31 -31.44
CA GLN A 324 13.70 -22.43 -31.66
C GLN A 324 13.00 -22.81 -30.35
N THR A 325 12.03 -22.00 -29.92
CA THR A 325 11.15 -22.26 -28.78
C THR A 325 9.80 -22.78 -29.28
N ASN A 326 9.41 -23.99 -28.86
CA ASN A 326 8.08 -24.53 -29.15
C ASN A 326 7.18 -24.35 -27.92
N LEU A 327 6.02 -23.72 -28.11
CA LEU A 327 5.02 -23.47 -27.07
C LEU A 327 3.73 -24.17 -27.45
N GLU A 328 3.01 -24.71 -26.47
CA GLU A 328 1.67 -25.24 -26.65
C GLU A 328 0.71 -24.48 -25.73
N ILE A 329 -0.40 -24.00 -26.29
CA ILE A 329 -1.50 -23.36 -25.56
C ILE A 329 -2.73 -24.23 -25.79
N SER A 330 -3.28 -24.75 -24.70
CA SER A 330 -4.51 -25.54 -24.73
C SER A 330 -5.68 -24.70 -24.23
N LEU A 331 -6.73 -24.57 -25.03
CA LEU A 331 -7.95 -23.85 -24.69
C LEU A 331 -9.03 -24.81 -24.20
N GLU A 332 -9.65 -24.40 -23.10
CA GLU A 332 -10.83 -25.06 -22.55
C GLU A 332 -12.09 -24.35 -23.05
N PRO A 333 -13.16 -25.10 -23.39
CA PRO A 333 -14.45 -24.51 -23.71
C PRO A 333 -14.93 -23.62 -22.57
N GLY A 334 -15.47 -22.45 -22.90
CA GLY A 334 -16.10 -21.60 -21.90
C GLY A 334 -17.38 -22.24 -21.35
N ILE A 335 -17.69 -22.00 -20.08
CA ILE A 335 -18.94 -22.47 -19.47
C ILE A 335 -20.00 -21.37 -19.67
N SER A 336 -21.14 -21.71 -20.28
CA SER A 336 -22.28 -20.81 -20.32
C SER A 336 -22.92 -20.69 -18.94
N VAL A 337 -22.98 -19.47 -18.44
CA VAL A 337 -23.56 -19.13 -17.15
C VAL A 337 -24.75 -18.20 -17.36
N VAL A 338 -25.86 -18.51 -16.71
CA VAL A 338 -27.05 -17.66 -16.73
C VAL A 338 -27.08 -16.85 -15.45
N GLY A 339 -27.03 -15.53 -15.57
CA GLY A 339 -27.27 -14.61 -14.48
C GLY A 339 -28.60 -13.91 -14.62
N ARG A 340 -29.02 -13.24 -13.56
CA ARG A 340 -30.25 -12.45 -13.54
C ARG A 340 -29.99 -11.08 -12.90
N VAL A 341 -30.67 -10.07 -13.41
CA VAL A 341 -30.75 -8.74 -12.80
C VAL A 341 -32.17 -8.55 -12.30
N ILE A 342 -32.30 -8.20 -11.03
CA ILE A 342 -33.56 -7.98 -10.34
C ILE A 342 -33.57 -6.62 -9.67
N ASP A 343 -34.75 -6.11 -9.35
CA ASP A 343 -34.90 -4.94 -8.49
C ASP A 343 -34.97 -5.32 -7.00
N GLY A 344 -35.03 -4.30 -6.13
CA GLY A 344 -35.16 -4.51 -4.67
C GLY A 344 -36.47 -5.18 -4.22
N ASP A 345 -37.44 -5.41 -5.11
CA ASP A 345 -38.67 -6.18 -4.86
C ASP A 345 -38.60 -7.59 -5.49
N ASP A 346 -37.40 -8.06 -5.87
CA ASP A 346 -37.13 -9.33 -6.57
C ASP A 346 -37.78 -9.45 -7.98
N LYS A 347 -38.16 -8.33 -8.61
CA LYS A 347 -38.73 -8.34 -9.97
C LYS A 347 -37.63 -8.30 -11.03
N PRO A 348 -37.80 -9.02 -12.16
CA PRO A 348 -36.81 -9.03 -13.24
C PRO A 348 -36.67 -7.65 -13.91
N VAL A 349 -35.44 -7.28 -14.27
CA VAL A 349 -35.15 -6.00 -14.92
C VAL A 349 -34.61 -6.19 -16.34
N PRO A 350 -35.42 -5.94 -17.38
CA PRO A 350 -34.99 -6.04 -18.78
C PRO A 350 -34.15 -4.84 -19.23
N GLY A 351 -33.34 -5.04 -20.27
CA GLY A 351 -32.57 -3.96 -20.92
C GLY A 351 -31.39 -3.42 -20.11
N VAL A 352 -30.92 -4.16 -19.11
CA VAL A 352 -29.67 -3.87 -18.39
C VAL A 352 -28.51 -4.33 -19.26
N GLU A 353 -27.58 -3.42 -19.53
CA GLU A 353 -26.38 -3.73 -20.31
C GLU A 353 -25.25 -4.13 -19.34
N LEU A 354 -24.61 -5.26 -19.60
CA LEU A 354 -23.48 -5.80 -18.84
C LEU A 354 -22.29 -6.07 -19.77
N THR A 355 -21.08 -6.13 -19.24
CA THR A 355 -19.87 -6.47 -19.99
C THR A 355 -18.88 -7.30 -19.17
N ASP A 356 -18.15 -8.19 -19.82
CA ASP A 356 -16.96 -8.85 -19.25
C ASP A 356 -15.64 -8.17 -19.69
N ARG A 357 -15.74 -6.92 -20.16
CA ARG A 357 -14.73 -6.08 -20.85
C ARG A 357 -14.60 -6.30 -22.34
N VAL A 358 -14.94 -7.48 -22.85
CA VAL A 358 -14.78 -7.83 -24.27
C VAL A 358 -16.13 -7.92 -24.97
N ARG A 359 -17.11 -8.52 -24.29
CA ARG A 359 -18.46 -8.78 -24.79
C ARG A 359 -19.47 -7.94 -24.04
N THR A 360 -20.57 -7.63 -24.71
CA THR A 360 -21.72 -6.93 -24.12
C THR A 360 -22.91 -7.88 -24.08
N TYR A 361 -23.58 -7.90 -22.94
CA TYR A 361 -24.76 -8.70 -22.66
C TYR A 361 -25.92 -7.75 -22.35
N VAL A 362 -27.13 -8.11 -22.76
CA VAL A 362 -28.34 -7.35 -22.45
C VAL A 362 -29.33 -8.29 -21.79
N THR A 363 -29.94 -7.87 -20.69
CA THR A 363 -30.96 -8.69 -20.04
C THR A 363 -32.25 -8.78 -20.86
N ASP A 364 -32.81 -9.99 -20.92
CA ASP A 364 -34.12 -10.27 -21.53
C ASP A 364 -35.29 -9.81 -20.63
N ASP A 365 -36.53 -10.09 -21.08
CA ASP A 365 -37.77 -9.74 -20.38
C ASP A 365 -37.89 -10.38 -18.98
N GLU A 366 -37.20 -11.51 -18.76
CA GLU A 366 -37.07 -12.17 -17.46
C GLU A 366 -35.86 -11.69 -16.64
N GLY A 367 -35.20 -10.63 -17.09
CA GLY A 367 -34.03 -10.04 -16.47
C GLY A 367 -32.77 -10.91 -16.59
N ARG A 368 -32.78 -11.94 -17.44
CA ARG A 368 -31.69 -12.91 -17.56
C ARG A 368 -30.68 -12.49 -18.60
N TYR A 369 -29.43 -12.81 -18.35
CA TYR A 369 -28.35 -12.70 -19.32
C TYR A 369 -27.56 -14.01 -19.34
N THR A 370 -27.05 -14.39 -20.52
CA THR A 370 -26.15 -15.54 -20.66
C THR A 370 -24.76 -15.05 -20.96
N ALA A 371 -23.81 -15.35 -20.08
CA ALA A 371 -22.41 -15.00 -20.24
C ALA A 371 -21.53 -16.24 -20.31
N LEU A 372 -20.33 -16.10 -20.87
CA LEU A 372 -19.36 -17.19 -20.98
C LEU A 372 -18.26 -17.00 -19.92
N ALA A 373 -18.13 -17.96 -19.00
CA ALA A 373 -17.15 -17.91 -17.90
C ALA A 373 -15.99 -18.89 -18.09
N ASN A 374 -14.81 -18.57 -17.52
CA ASN A 374 -13.67 -19.47 -17.46
C ASN A 374 -13.97 -20.61 -16.46
N PRO A 375 -13.65 -21.88 -16.77
CA PRO A 375 -13.81 -23.01 -15.84
C PRO A 375 -12.80 -23.06 -14.68
N ARG A 376 -11.72 -22.27 -14.69
CA ARG A 376 -10.62 -22.30 -13.71
C ARG A 376 -10.30 -20.96 -13.06
N THR A 377 -10.62 -19.85 -13.70
CA THR A 377 -10.33 -18.49 -13.19
C THR A 377 -11.62 -17.70 -12.99
N PRO A 378 -11.63 -16.73 -12.06
CA PRO A 378 -12.82 -15.90 -11.89
C PRO A 378 -13.09 -15.02 -13.12
N THR A 379 -14.29 -15.08 -13.69
CA THR A 379 -14.75 -14.15 -14.74
C THR A 379 -15.54 -13.03 -14.08
N TYR A 380 -15.26 -11.78 -14.41
CA TYR A 380 -15.96 -10.62 -13.82
C TYR A 380 -16.90 -9.99 -14.84
N ILE A 381 -18.17 -9.88 -14.49
CA ILE A 381 -19.21 -9.25 -15.32
C ILE A 381 -19.65 -7.97 -14.64
N GLN A 382 -19.69 -6.86 -15.38
CA GLN A 382 -20.00 -5.54 -14.89
C GLN A 382 -21.22 -4.94 -15.58
N VAL A 383 -22.18 -4.40 -14.82
CA VAL A 383 -23.26 -3.53 -15.30
C VAL A 383 -22.69 -2.21 -15.79
N THR A 384 -22.98 -1.87 -17.05
CA THR A 384 -22.53 -0.64 -17.73
C THR A 384 -23.64 0.36 -17.90
N ALA A 385 -24.88 -0.10 -18.09
CA ALA A 385 -26.05 0.76 -18.18
C ALA A 385 -27.29 0.07 -17.59
N VAL A 386 -28.17 0.88 -17.01
CA VAL A 386 -29.49 0.47 -16.51
C VAL A 386 -30.57 1.37 -17.12
N PRO A 387 -31.81 0.90 -17.26
CA PRO A 387 -32.92 1.78 -17.64
C PRO A 387 -33.06 2.96 -16.67
N ASN A 388 -33.57 4.11 -17.16
CA ASN A 388 -33.68 5.36 -16.38
C ASN A 388 -34.51 5.25 -15.09
N THR A 389 -35.35 4.22 -14.97
CA THR A 389 -36.14 3.90 -13.77
C THR A 389 -35.31 3.28 -12.65
N TYR A 390 -34.05 2.94 -12.90
CA TYR A 390 -33.14 2.31 -11.96
C TYR A 390 -31.88 3.13 -11.73
N ALA A 391 -31.36 3.06 -10.51
CA ALA A 391 -30.07 3.60 -10.13
C ALA A 391 -28.98 2.61 -10.49
N MET A 392 -27.79 3.12 -10.84
CA MET A 392 -26.63 2.26 -11.02
C MET A 392 -26.35 1.49 -9.72
N PRO A 393 -26.12 0.17 -9.79
CA PRO A 393 -25.98 -0.66 -8.60
C PRO A 393 -24.79 -0.25 -7.73
N PHE A 394 -24.78 -0.75 -6.50
CA PHE A 394 -23.71 -0.47 -5.56
C PHE A 394 -22.42 -1.21 -5.96
N SER A 395 -22.51 -2.54 -6.12
CA SER A 395 -21.50 -3.34 -6.81
C SER A 395 -21.85 -3.39 -8.29
N ASN A 396 -21.03 -2.78 -9.12
CA ASN A 396 -21.29 -2.78 -10.55
C ASN A 396 -21.00 -4.14 -11.19
N GLY A 397 -20.62 -5.19 -10.46
CA GLY A 397 -20.37 -6.48 -11.10
C GLY A 397 -20.31 -7.68 -10.18
N VAL A 398 -20.33 -8.86 -10.80
CA VAL A 398 -20.31 -10.18 -10.14
C VAL A 398 -19.07 -10.92 -10.61
N SER A 399 -18.36 -11.52 -9.65
CA SER A 399 -17.27 -12.45 -9.92
C SER A 399 -17.83 -13.87 -9.97
N ILE A 400 -17.75 -14.48 -11.14
CA ILE A 400 -18.09 -15.89 -11.35
C ILE A 400 -16.89 -16.71 -10.91
N THR A 401 -17.01 -17.49 -9.83
CA THR A 401 -15.96 -18.43 -9.43
C THR A 401 -16.44 -19.85 -9.72
N PRO A 402 -15.68 -20.65 -10.49
CA PRO A 402 -16.09 -22.03 -10.77
C PRO A 402 -15.89 -22.88 -9.52
N THR A 403 -16.98 -23.27 -8.86
CA THR A 403 -16.99 -24.42 -7.95
C THR A 403 -18.07 -25.38 -8.41
N ASP A 404 -17.71 -26.66 -8.43
CA ASP A 404 -18.42 -27.81 -8.98
C ASP A 404 -19.94 -27.66 -9.18
N LEU A 405 -20.34 -27.61 -10.46
CA LEU A 405 -21.67 -27.95 -11.03
C LEU A 405 -22.89 -27.12 -10.53
N GLU A 406 -23.54 -26.49 -11.53
CA GLU A 406 -24.66 -25.53 -11.51
C GLU A 406 -24.31 -24.08 -11.07
N PRO A 407 -23.92 -23.21 -12.02
CA PRO A 407 -23.62 -21.82 -11.73
C PRO A 407 -24.91 -21.00 -11.70
N SER A 408 -25.67 -21.06 -10.60
CA SER A 408 -26.61 -19.96 -10.32
C SER A 408 -25.79 -18.77 -9.82
N LEU A 409 -25.61 -17.74 -10.65
CA LEU A 409 -25.04 -16.48 -10.18
C LEU A 409 -25.98 -15.87 -9.15
N ASN A 410 -25.40 -15.21 -8.14
CA ASN A 410 -26.21 -14.32 -7.31
C ASN A 410 -26.83 -13.26 -8.21
N ASP A 411 -28.12 -12.99 -7.99
CA ASP A 411 -28.83 -11.98 -8.73
C ASP A 411 -28.19 -10.61 -8.48
N ILE A 412 -28.03 -9.84 -9.55
CA ILE A 412 -27.58 -8.45 -9.46
C ILE A 412 -28.80 -7.63 -9.07
N VAL A 413 -28.74 -6.99 -7.90
CA VAL A 413 -29.82 -6.14 -7.41
C VAL A 413 -29.58 -4.70 -7.84
N VAL A 414 -30.49 -4.13 -8.62
CA VAL A 414 -30.57 -2.70 -8.92
C VAL A 414 -31.67 -2.05 -8.09
N GLN A 415 -31.46 -0.82 -7.67
CA GLN A 415 -32.45 -0.09 -6.88
C GLN A 415 -33.25 0.85 -7.77
N HIS A 416 -34.50 1.11 -7.41
CA HIS A 416 -35.33 2.07 -8.13
C HIS A 416 -34.74 3.48 -8.05
N ALA A 417 -34.76 4.18 -9.17
CA ALA A 417 -34.37 5.58 -9.26
C ALA A 417 -35.58 6.48 -9.50
N VAL A 418 -35.44 7.73 -9.07
CA VAL A 418 -36.27 8.84 -9.45
C VAL A 418 -35.51 9.78 -10.38
N THR A 419 -36.25 10.56 -11.16
CA THR A 419 -35.70 11.71 -11.88
C THR A 419 -36.03 12.97 -11.09
N LEU A 420 -35.01 13.71 -10.65
CA LEU A 420 -35.22 15.02 -10.05
C LEU A 420 -35.27 16.06 -11.17
N THR A 421 -36.43 16.67 -11.36
CA THR A 421 -36.61 17.76 -12.31
C THR A 421 -36.61 19.10 -11.59
N GLY A 422 -36.29 20.17 -12.32
CA GLY A 422 -36.32 21.48 -11.72
C GLY A 422 -35.96 22.61 -12.66
N LYS A 423 -35.84 23.80 -12.09
CA LYS A 423 -35.45 25.03 -12.77
C LYS A 423 -34.37 25.76 -11.98
N VAL A 424 -33.38 26.27 -12.71
CA VAL A 424 -32.35 27.16 -12.18
C VAL A 424 -32.67 28.59 -12.59
N VAL A 425 -32.66 29.49 -11.61
CA VAL A 425 -32.88 30.92 -11.80
C VAL A 425 -31.74 31.72 -11.16
N ASP A 426 -31.47 32.91 -11.67
CA ASP A 426 -30.61 33.88 -11.00
C ASP A 426 -31.35 34.60 -9.84
N SER A 427 -30.65 35.47 -9.10
CA SER A 427 -31.25 36.24 -8.00
C SER A 427 -32.31 37.27 -8.41
N GLN A 428 -32.50 37.49 -9.71
CA GLN A 428 -33.59 38.31 -10.26
C GLN A 428 -34.78 37.44 -10.74
N GLY A 429 -34.69 36.12 -10.57
CA GLY A 429 -35.71 35.15 -10.98
C GLY A 429 -35.68 34.82 -12.48
N LYS A 430 -34.65 35.23 -13.22
CA LYS A 430 -34.49 34.92 -14.65
C LYS A 430 -33.87 33.54 -14.80
N SER A 431 -34.30 32.80 -15.81
CA SER A 431 -33.79 31.46 -16.11
C SER A 431 -32.29 31.46 -16.44
N ALA A 432 -31.55 30.53 -15.85
CA ALA A 432 -30.11 30.43 -15.99
C ALA A 432 -29.71 29.19 -16.81
N ALA A 433 -29.33 29.42 -18.07
CA ALA A 433 -28.97 28.36 -19.01
C ALA A 433 -27.52 27.90 -18.90
N GLY A 434 -27.26 26.63 -19.21
CA GLY A 434 -25.91 26.05 -19.24
C GLY A 434 -25.25 25.85 -17.87
N VAL A 435 -25.99 26.14 -16.79
CA VAL A 435 -25.55 25.95 -15.40
C VAL A 435 -25.36 24.46 -15.13
N GLU A 436 -24.24 24.09 -14.51
CA GLU A 436 -23.95 22.71 -14.16
C GLU A 436 -24.64 22.33 -12.86
N LEU A 437 -25.38 21.22 -12.87
CA LEU A 437 -26.04 20.67 -11.70
C LEU A 437 -25.39 19.38 -11.27
N ASN A 438 -25.34 19.16 -9.96
CA ASN A 438 -24.88 17.93 -9.35
C ASN A 438 -25.81 17.54 -8.18
N ALA A 439 -26.33 16.32 -8.24
CA ALA A 439 -27.01 15.65 -7.13
C ALA A 439 -26.07 14.61 -6.53
N ALA A 440 -25.86 14.68 -5.22
CA ALA A 440 -24.96 13.80 -4.49
C ALA A 440 -25.67 13.17 -3.28
N TRP A 441 -25.44 11.89 -3.03
CA TRP A 441 -26.02 11.16 -1.91
C TRP A 441 -25.10 10.04 -1.43
N ILE A 442 -25.49 9.45 -0.31
CA ILE A 442 -24.84 8.28 0.26
C ILE A 442 -25.73 7.07 0.00
N ALA A 443 -25.14 6.01 -0.52
CA ALA A 443 -25.79 4.71 -0.65
C ALA A 443 -25.12 3.73 0.34
N THR A 444 -25.93 2.96 1.05
CA THR A 444 -25.45 1.86 1.91
C THR A 444 -25.89 0.55 1.28
N ASP A 445 -24.98 -0.41 1.16
CA ASP A 445 -25.32 -1.76 0.69
C ASP A 445 -25.83 -2.65 1.82
N ASP A 446 -26.26 -3.87 1.46
CA ASP A 446 -26.78 -4.87 2.40
C ASP A 446 -25.73 -5.38 3.40
N THR A 447 -24.44 -5.08 3.17
CA THR A 447 -23.34 -5.40 4.09
C THR A 447 -23.04 -4.28 5.08
N GLY A 448 -23.73 -3.13 4.93
CA GLY A 448 -23.50 -1.92 5.71
C GLY A 448 -22.33 -1.07 5.19
N LEU A 449 -21.82 -1.33 3.98
CA LEU A 449 -20.77 -0.53 3.36
C LEU A 449 -21.40 0.76 2.79
N ILE A 450 -20.80 1.89 3.16
CA ILE A 450 -21.28 3.23 2.83
C ILE A 450 -20.47 3.78 1.64
N THR A 451 -21.13 4.21 0.56
CA THR A 451 -20.49 4.76 -0.65
C THR A 451 -21.12 6.11 -1.05
N TYR A 452 -20.29 7.02 -1.54
CA TYR A 452 -20.73 8.28 -2.15
C TYR A 452 -21.12 8.08 -3.62
N LYS A 453 -22.29 8.58 -4.01
CA LYS A 453 -22.80 8.55 -5.39
C LYS A 453 -23.17 9.97 -5.81
N SER A 454 -22.96 10.28 -7.08
CA SER A 454 -23.41 11.55 -7.65
C SER A 454 -23.80 11.41 -9.12
N VAL A 455 -24.72 12.27 -9.56
CA VAL A 455 -25.12 12.43 -10.97
C VAL A 455 -25.15 13.92 -11.30
N GLY A 456 -24.80 14.26 -12.54
CA GLY A 456 -24.78 15.65 -12.98
C GLY A 456 -25.45 15.84 -14.34
N THR A 457 -25.90 17.07 -14.57
CA THR A 457 -26.51 17.51 -15.84
C THR A 457 -26.24 19.00 -16.06
N LYS A 458 -26.69 19.57 -17.19
CA LYS A 458 -26.72 21.01 -17.41
C LYS A 458 -28.15 21.50 -17.57
N ALA A 459 -28.42 22.71 -17.09
CA ALA A 459 -29.68 23.39 -17.37
C ALA A 459 -29.79 23.77 -18.86
N ASP A 460 -30.97 23.63 -19.44
CA ASP A 460 -31.25 24.01 -20.83
C ASP A 460 -31.41 25.53 -21.00
N ALA A 461 -31.84 25.99 -22.19
CA ALA A 461 -32.00 27.42 -22.49
C ALA A 461 -33.06 28.11 -21.62
N GLU A 462 -34.06 27.36 -21.16
CA GLU A 462 -35.14 27.79 -20.28
C GLU A 462 -34.81 27.62 -18.79
N GLY A 463 -33.57 27.20 -18.49
CA GLY A 463 -33.07 26.93 -17.15
C GLY A 463 -33.60 25.64 -16.54
N GLU A 464 -34.29 24.81 -17.29
CA GLU A 464 -34.86 23.54 -16.82
C GLU A 464 -33.80 22.43 -16.82
N PHE A 465 -33.94 21.48 -15.91
CA PHE A 465 -32.99 20.36 -15.78
C PHE A 465 -33.66 19.06 -15.38
N GLU A 466 -33.00 17.95 -15.75
CA GLU A 466 -33.35 16.59 -15.33
C GLU A 466 -32.11 15.85 -14.80
N LEU A 467 -32.13 15.48 -13.53
CA LEU A 467 -31.13 14.62 -12.89
C LEU A 467 -31.68 13.19 -12.81
N LYS A 468 -31.20 12.33 -13.71
CA LYS A 468 -31.62 10.92 -13.85
C LYS A 468 -30.77 9.98 -12.97
N HIS A 469 -31.28 8.78 -12.71
CA HIS A 469 -30.61 7.74 -11.92
C HIS A 469 -30.34 8.12 -10.45
N VAL A 470 -31.12 9.06 -9.90
CA VAL A 470 -31.05 9.42 -8.48
C VAL A 470 -31.76 8.34 -7.69
N LEU A 471 -31.12 7.77 -6.67
CA LEU A 471 -31.71 6.69 -5.87
C LEU A 471 -33.03 7.14 -5.21
N LYS A 472 -34.03 6.26 -5.13
CA LYS A 472 -35.30 6.52 -4.44
C LYS A 472 -35.14 6.43 -2.91
N ASP A 473 -36.02 7.11 -2.15
CA ASP A 473 -36.06 7.12 -0.68
C ASP A 473 -34.73 7.47 0.03
N VAL A 474 -33.96 8.43 -0.52
CA VAL A 474 -32.72 8.92 0.09
C VAL A 474 -32.66 10.44 0.18
N ASP A 475 -31.87 10.93 1.12
CA ASP A 475 -31.51 12.34 1.20
C ASP A 475 -30.40 12.65 0.18
N VAL A 476 -30.69 13.60 -0.71
CA VAL A 476 -29.82 14.05 -1.79
C VAL A 476 -29.49 15.51 -1.60
N VAL A 477 -28.23 15.87 -1.79
CA VAL A 477 -27.79 17.27 -1.87
C VAL A 477 -27.67 17.67 -3.33
N VAL A 478 -28.43 18.68 -3.73
CA VAL A 478 -28.41 19.24 -5.08
C VAL A 478 -27.73 20.60 -5.05
N THR A 479 -26.80 20.81 -5.97
CA THR A 479 -26.05 22.06 -6.16
C THR A 479 -26.08 22.46 -7.63
N ALA A 480 -26.09 23.76 -7.89
CA ALA A 480 -25.96 24.34 -9.22
C ALA A 480 -24.81 25.34 -9.24
N GLN A 481 -23.99 25.32 -10.29
CA GLN A 481 -22.87 26.24 -10.44
C GLN A 481 -22.63 26.65 -11.90
N SER A 482 -22.18 27.89 -12.05
CA SER A 482 -21.62 28.47 -13.28
C SER A 482 -20.23 29.03 -12.97
N GLU A 483 -19.57 29.67 -13.94
CA GLU A 483 -18.26 30.29 -13.70
C GLU A 483 -18.29 31.41 -12.65
N THR A 484 -19.41 32.13 -12.51
CA THR A 484 -19.51 33.34 -11.67
C THR A 484 -20.57 33.28 -10.58
N MET A 485 -21.47 32.30 -10.61
CA MET A 485 -22.58 32.17 -9.66
C MET A 485 -22.76 30.71 -9.24
N ALA A 486 -23.20 30.49 -8.01
CA ALA A 486 -23.57 29.17 -7.50
C ALA A 486 -24.84 29.21 -6.66
N SER A 487 -25.43 28.06 -6.40
CA SER A 487 -26.54 27.93 -5.47
C SER A 487 -26.03 27.55 -4.07
N GLU A 488 -26.87 27.81 -3.07
CA GLU A 488 -26.78 27.06 -1.81
C GLU A 488 -26.97 25.56 -2.07
N ALA A 489 -26.42 24.73 -1.17
CA ALA A 489 -26.68 23.31 -1.18
C ALA A 489 -28.12 23.03 -0.75
N LYS A 490 -28.95 22.54 -1.68
CA LYS A 490 -30.34 22.20 -1.39
C LYS A 490 -30.44 20.73 -1.05
N SER A 491 -30.78 20.43 0.19
CA SER A 491 -31.04 19.06 0.63
C SER A 491 -32.49 18.70 0.36
N VAL A 492 -32.72 17.55 -0.26
CA VAL A 492 -34.05 17.07 -0.59
C VAL A 492 -34.14 15.57 -0.39
N HIS A 493 -35.26 15.14 0.17
CA HIS A 493 -35.61 13.73 0.25
C HIS A 493 -36.38 13.33 -1.03
N THR A 494 -35.91 12.30 -1.73
CA THR A 494 -36.37 11.97 -3.10
C THR A 494 -37.84 11.59 -3.20
N ASP A 495 -38.44 11.07 -2.12
CA ASP A 495 -39.85 10.65 -2.12
C ASP A 495 -40.84 11.82 -1.92
N GLN A 496 -40.35 13.01 -1.56
CA GLN A 496 -41.17 14.18 -1.28
C GLN A 496 -41.05 15.28 -2.37
N SER A 497 -40.10 15.15 -3.29
CA SER A 497 -39.81 16.18 -4.28
C SER A 497 -40.56 15.96 -5.60
N LYS A 498 -41.30 16.97 -6.07
CA LYS A 498 -41.96 16.96 -7.39
C LYS A 498 -41.29 17.86 -8.42
N SER A 499 -40.61 18.92 -8.00
CA SER A 499 -39.81 19.82 -8.84
C SER A 499 -38.95 20.71 -7.94
N LEU A 500 -37.70 20.97 -8.33
CA LEU A 500 -36.74 21.77 -7.58
C LEU A 500 -36.53 23.13 -8.23
N GLU A 501 -36.68 24.21 -7.47
CA GLU A 501 -36.14 25.51 -7.88
C GLU A 501 -34.81 25.76 -7.16
N LEU A 502 -33.77 26.13 -7.90
CA LEU A 502 -32.45 26.50 -7.40
C LEU A 502 -32.15 27.93 -7.83
N THR A 503 -31.87 28.80 -6.85
CA THR A 503 -31.39 30.16 -7.12
C THR A 503 -29.88 30.15 -7.10
N ILE A 504 -29.25 30.63 -8.17
CA ILE A 504 -27.81 30.90 -8.22
C ILE A 504 -27.55 32.39 -8.00
N ASP A 505 -26.50 32.70 -7.26
CA ASP A 505 -26.11 34.07 -6.95
C ASP A 505 -24.58 34.19 -6.78
N GLU A 506 -24.06 35.39 -6.99
CA GLU A 506 -22.62 35.68 -6.83
C GLU A 506 -22.18 35.64 -5.35
N THR A 507 -23.08 35.93 -4.39
CA THR A 507 -22.79 35.87 -2.94
C THR A 507 -22.54 34.45 -2.43
N GLN A 508 -23.02 33.45 -3.18
CA GLN A 508 -22.77 32.03 -2.94
C GLN A 508 -21.43 31.55 -3.51
N MET A 509 -20.62 32.48 -4.01
CA MET A 509 -19.24 32.24 -4.39
C MET A 509 -18.30 32.82 -3.33
N LEU A 510 -17.13 32.22 -3.18
CA LEU A 510 -16.04 32.69 -2.32
C LEU A 510 -14.71 32.58 -3.06
N ARG A 511 -13.70 33.37 -2.67
CA ARG A 511 -12.32 33.11 -3.05
C ARG A 511 -11.60 32.38 -1.94
N VAL A 512 -10.58 31.61 -2.30
CA VAL A 512 -9.66 31.01 -1.34
C VAL A 512 -8.46 31.92 -1.21
N VAL A 513 -8.18 32.38 0.01
CA VAL A 513 -7.11 33.35 0.30
C VAL A 513 -6.18 32.85 1.42
N GLY A 514 -4.99 33.44 1.49
CA GLY A 514 -4.05 33.19 2.58
C GLY A 514 -2.64 33.70 2.24
N ALA A 515 -1.66 33.35 3.06
CA ALA A 515 -0.26 33.69 2.84
C ALA A 515 0.69 32.53 3.15
N LEU A 516 1.75 32.40 2.37
CA LEU A 516 2.83 31.44 2.56
C LEU A 516 4.02 32.13 3.23
N ARG A 517 4.47 31.56 4.35
CA ARG A 517 5.61 32.02 5.13
C ARG A 517 6.61 30.88 5.34
N GLY A 518 7.89 31.18 5.34
CA GLY A 518 8.92 30.27 5.82
C GLY A 518 8.95 30.25 7.35
N LEU A 519 9.62 29.26 7.94
CA LEU A 519 9.81 29.18 9.40
C LEU A 519 10.51 30.40 10.02
N ASP A 520 11.21 31.19 9.21
CA ASP A 520 11.84 32.46 9.58
C ASP A 520 10.87 33.66 9.54
N GLY A 521 9.61 33.42 9.18
CA GLY A 521 8.57 34.44 9.01
C GLY A 521 8.62 35.19 7.69
N GLN A 522 9.55 34.87 6.78
CA GLN A 522 9.64 35.55 5.48
C GLN A 522 8.62 35.02 4.47
N ALA A 523 8.22 35.87 3.53
CA ALA A 523 7.35 35.47 2.43
C ALA A 523 8.02 34.44 1.51
N VAL A 524 7.32 33.37 1.17
CA VAL A 524 7.80 32.35 0.22
C VAL A 524 7.27 32.66 -1.18
N ARG A 525 8.17 32.68 -2.17
CA ARG A 525 7.89 33.00 -3.58
C ARG A 525 7.77 31.73 -4.42
N ASP A 526 7.27 31.88 -5.65
CA ASP A 526 7.22 30.82 -6.69
C ASP A 526 6.46 29.56 -6.28
N ALA A 527 5.44 29.73 -5.43
CA ALA A 527 4.62 28.64 -4.95
C ALA A 527 3.51 28.28 -5.92
N LYS A 528 3.46 27.01 -6.32
CA LYS A 528 2.35 26.42 -7.06
C LYS A 528 1.31 25.90 -6.09
N LEU A 529 0.10 26.42 -6.20
CA LEU A 529 -1.04 26.12 -5.33
C LEU A 529 -2.10 25.32 -6.08
N ARG A 530 -2.63 24.28 -5.45
CA ARG A 530 -3.74 23.47 -5.96
C ARG A 530 -4.82 23.35 -4.92
N ILE A 531 -6.09 23.37 -5.33
CA ILE A 531 -7.24 23.22 -4.43
C ILE A 531 -7.96 21.90 -4.70
N SER A 532 -8.34 21.21 -3.64
CA SER A 532 -9.28 20.08 -3.71
C SER A 532 -10.58 20.46 -3.01
N THR A 533 -11.71 19.99 -3.53
CA THR A 533 -13.05 20.24 -2.98
C THR A 533 -13.74 18.95 -2.55
N SER A 534 -14.61 19.05 -1.55
CA SER A 534 -15.53 17.99 -1.13
C SER A 534 -16.87 18.59 -0.72
N LEU A 535 -17.95 17.84 -0.95
CA LEU A 535 -19.30 18.17 -0.47
C LEU A 535 -19.59 17.46 0.87
N THR A 536 -20.45 18.06 1.69
CA THR A 536 -20.92 17.45 2.95
C THR A 536 -22.41 17.11 2.80
N VAL A 537 -22.79 15.89 3.15
CA VAL A 537 -24.19 15.45 3.19
C VAL A 537 -24.72 15.65 4.63
N PRO A 538 -25.92 16.23 4.83
CA PRO A 538 -26.49 16.46 6.16
C PRO A 538 -26.52 15.19 7.04
N GLY A 539 -26.25 15.34 8.33
CA GLY A 539 -26.32 14.25 9.31
C GLY A 539 -25.04 13.41 9.46
N GLN A 540 -23.97 13.70 8.72
CA GLN A 540 -22.71 12.92 8.75
C GLN A 540 -21.48 13.78 9.04
N ARG A 541 -20.49 13.18 9.75
CA ARG A 541 -19.23 13.83 10.14
C ARG A 541 -18.12 13.78 9.07
N HIS A 542 -18.25 12.94 8.04
CA HIS A 542 -17.19 12.66 7.08
C HIS A 542 -17.48 13.22 5.69
N SER A 543 -16.43 13.74 5.04
CA SER A 543 -16.44 14.25 3.67
C SER A 543 -16.00 13.15 2.70
N TYR A 544 -16.78 12.88 1.66
CA TYR A 544 -16.50 11.87 0.64
C TYR A 544 -16.66 12.47 -0.77
N GLY A 545 -15.81 12.05 -1.72
CA GLY A 545 -15.83 12.55 -3.10
C GLY A 545 -14.87 13.72 -3.38
N GLN A 546 -13.62 13.63 -2.93
CA GLN A 546 -12.59 14.66 -3.18
C GLN A 546 -12.35 14.86 -4.68
N ARG A 547 -12.49 16.08 -5.16
CA ARG A 547 -12.23 16.46 -6.56
C ARG A 547 -11.20 17.59 -6.63
N ARG A 548 -10.29 17.53 -7.60
CA ARG A 548 -9.38 18.66 -7.88
C ARG A 548 -10.15 19.79 -8.56
N VAL A 549 -9.90 21.01 -8.12
CA VAL A 549 -10.49 22.21 -8.73
C VAL A 549 -9.62 22.64 -9.89
N SER A 550 -10.24 22.84 -11.05
CA SER A 550 -9.57 23.38 -12.25
C SER A 550 -9.79 24.88 -12.34
N PHE A 551 -8.72 25.62 -12.59
CA PHE A 551 -8.73 27.04 -12.88
C PHE A 551 -8.32 27.25 -14.34
N LEU A 552 -9.27 27.59 -15.22
CA LEU A 552 -8.99 27.85 -16.65
C LEU A 552 -8.28 26.67 -17.36
N GLY A 553 -8.58 25.43 -16.94
CA GLY A 553 -7.96 24.21 -17.45
C GLY A 553 -6.57 23.91 -16.88
N ARG A 554 -6.24 24.46 -15.71
CA ARG A 554 -5.04 24.14 -14.91
C ARG A 554 -5.44 23.81 -13.47
N GLU A 555 -4.90 22.74 -12.89
CA GLU A 555 -5.08 22.43 -11.46
C GLU A 555 -4.33 23.38 -10.52
N TYR A 556 -3.44 24.23 -11.06
CA TYR A 556 -2.51 25.04 -10.29
C TYR A 556 -2.62 26.54 -10.58
N PHE A 557 -2.38 27.35 -9.54
CA PHE A 557 -2.21 28.80 -9.62
C PHE A 557 -1.03 29.25 -8.76
N ASP A 558 -0.45 30.40 -9.07
CA ASP A 558 0.76 30.88 -8.39
C ASP A 558 0.43 31.84 -7.23
N ALA A 559 1.20 31.77 -6.15
CA ALA A 559 1.20 32.82 -5.12
C ALA A 559 1.87 34.11 -5.65
N GLN A 560 1.51 35.26 -5.07
CA GLN A 560 2.12 36.55 -5.38
C GLN A 560 3.55 36.65 -4.82
N GLU A 561 4.33 37.65 -5.26
CA GLU A 561 5.70 37.88 -4.75
C GLU A 561 5.75 38.17 -3.24
N SER A 562 4.65 38.64 -2.65
CA SER A 562 4.46 38.86 -1.20
C SER A 562 4.20 37.56 -0.42
N GLY A 563 4.11 36.40 -1.10
CA GLY A 563 3.69 35.12 -0.53
C GLY A 563 2.18 35.02 -0.32
N GLU A 564 1.40 36.08 -0.58
CA GLU A 564 -0.05 36.06 -0.50
C GLU A 564 -0.65 35.36 -1.71
N PHE A 565 -1.78 34.68 -1.53
CA PHE A 565 -2.47 34.03 -2.63
C PHE A 565 -3.97 34.30 -2.57
N VAL A 566 -4.57 34.33 -3.75
CA VAL A 566 -6.01 34.46 -3.98
C VAL A 566 -6.35 33.53 -5.13
N SER A 567 -7.37 32.69 -4.98
CA SER A 567 -7.78 31.79 -6.07
C SER A 567 -8.16 32.58 -7.33
N PRO A 568 -7.75 32.14 -8.54
CA PRO A 568 -8.00 32.89 -9.77
C PRO A 568 -9.47 33.07 -10.11
N THR A 569 -10.30 32.09 -9.73
CA THR A 569 -11.75 32.15 -9.85
C THR A 569 -12.39 31.92 -8.49
N SER A 570 -13.62 32.41 -8.34
CA SER A 570 -14.43 32.12 -7.17
C SER A 570 -14.92 30.66 -7.22
N LEU A 571 -15.18 30.09 -6.04
CA LEU A 571 -15.59 28.71 -5.83
C LEU A 571 -16.92 28.67 -5.04
N PRO A 572 -17.75 27.63 -5.22
CA PRO A 572 -19.02 27.53 -4.50
C PRO A 572 -18.86 27.51 -2.97
N ARG A 573 -19.63 28.33 -2.26
CA ARG A 573 -19.64 28.39 -0.80
C ARG A 573 -20.12 27.10 -0.14
N SER A 574 -20.92 26.32 -0.86
CA SER A 574 -21.42 25.00 -0.42
C SER A 574 -20.33 23.91 -0.33
N GLY A 575 -19.14 24.15 -0.87
CA GLY A 575 -18.01 23.22 -0.82
C GLY A 575 -17.13 23.40 0.42
N ARG A 576 -16.41 22.32 0.76
CA ARG A 576 -15.23 22.37 1.65
C ARG A 576 -13.98 22.25 0.80
N TYR A 577 -12.93 23.00 1.13
CA TYR A 577 -11.71 23.10 0.34
C TYR A 577 -10.47 22.74 1.15
N SER A 578 -9.54 22.01 0.55
CA SER A 578 -8.15 21.87 1.01
C SER A 578 -7.20 22.49 -0.01
N LEU A 579 -6.06 22.98 0.48
CA LEU A 579 -5.01 23.59 -0.33
C LEU A 579 -3.76 22.72 -0.29
N VAL A 580 -3.11 22.56 -1.44
CA VAL A 580 -1.77 21.99 -1.56
C VAL A 580 -0.83 23.05 -2.11
N ALA A 581 0.27 23.32 -1.42
CA ALA A 581 1.33 24.22 -1.85
C ALA A 581 2.59 23.41 -2.18
N GLU A 582 3.14 23.66 -3.37
CA GLU A 582 4.38 23.06 -3.88
C GLU A 582 5.35 24.19 -4.24
N VAL A 583 6.50 24.25 -3.56
CA VAL A 583 7.53 25.27 -3.79
C VAL A 583 8.88 24.60 -3.91
N PRO A 584 9.68 24.88 -4.96
CA PRO A 584 11.05 24.40 -5.05
C PRO A 584 11.85 24.75 -3.78
N GLY A 585 12.57 23.78 -3.23
CA GLY A 585 13.35 23.97 -2.01
C GLY A 585 12.54 23.92 -0.70
N TYR A 586 11.21 23.71 -0.74
CA TYR A 586 10.37 23.48 0.44
C TYR A 586 9.62 22.15 0.36
N ARG A 587 9.24 21.62 1.52
CA ARG A 587 8.32 20.49 1.64
C ARG A 587 6.94 20.90 1.13
N SER A 588 6.31 20.03 0.34
CA SER A 588 4.91 20.22 -0.05
C SER A 588 4.01 20.24 1.19
N LEU A 589 3.13 21.23 1.25
CA LEU A 589 2.18 21.42 2.34
C LEU A 589 0.77 21.09 1.84
N GLU A 590 0.03 20.26 2.56
CA GLU A 590 -1.39 19.98 2.32
C GLU A 590 -2.20 20.35 3.57
N THR A 591 -3.28 21.11 3.42
CA THR A 591 -4.14 21.54 4.53
C THR A 591 -5.33 20.60 4.75
N GLU A 592 -5.98 20.71 5.89
CA GLU A 592 -7.31 20.13 6.11
C GLU A 592 -8.40 20.82 5.26
N PHE A 593 -9.54 20.15 5.10
CA PHE A 593 -10.72 20.68 4.43
C PHE A 593 -11.47 21.68 5.31
N ARG A 594 -11.51 22.96 4.88
CA ARG A 594 -12.22 24.07 5.54
C ARG A 594 -13.39 24.57 4.71
N SER A 595 -14.36 25.23 5.34
CA SER A 595 -15.48 25.93 4.70
C SER A 595 -15.60 27.34 5.27
N SER A 596 -16.33 28.22 4.57
CA SER A 596 -16.62 29.57 5.06
C SER A 596 -18.11 29.89 4.86
N GLU A 597 -18.80 30.27 5.93
CA GLU A 597 -20.21 30.69 5.88
C GLU A 597 -20.37 32.15 5.41
N GLU A 598 -19.35 33.00 5.61
CA GLU A 598 -19.37 34.42 5.23
C GLU A 598 -17.99 34.86 4.71
N GLY A 599 -17.98 35.69 3.65
CA GLY A 599 -16.74 36.21 3.08
C GLY A 599 -15.89 35.18 2.33
N ASP A 600 -14.63 35.51 2.07
CA ASP A 600 -13.64 34.62 1.44
C ASP A 600 -13.18 33.54 2.43
N LEU A 601 -12.77 32.37 1.92
CA LEU A 601 -12.20 31.30 2.74
C LEU A 601 -10.72 31.58 2.99
N ASP A 602 -10.40 32.06 4.18
CA ASP A 602 -9.03 32.37 4.60
C ASP A 602 -8.34 31.18 5.28
N PHE A 603 -7.21 30.75 4.71
CA PHE A 603 -6.35 29.74 5.30
C PHE A 603 -5.38 30.30 6.35
N GLY A 604 -5.26 31.63 6.44
CA GLY A 604 -4.33 32.34 7.30
C GLY A 604 -2.88 32.26 6.78
N GLU A 605 -1.92 32.43 7.70
CA GLU A 605 -0.50 32.25 7.40
C GLU A 605 -0.11 30.76 7.51
N LEU A 606 0.25 30.20 6.36
CA LEU A 606 0.68 28.82 6.21
C LEU A 606 2.22 28.74 6.21
N GLN A 607 2.75 27.93 7.12
CA GLN A 607 4.19 27.77 7.33
C GLN A 607 4.76 26.65 6.44
N LEU A 608 5.73 27.00 5.59
CA LEU A 608 6.47 26.08 4.73
C LEU A 608 7.82 25.73 5.35
N VAL A 609 8.15 24.45 5.31
CA VAL A 609 9.39 23.92 5.87
C VAL A 609 10.42 23.71 4.75
N PRO A 610 11.61 24.32 4.79
CA PRO A 610 12.63 24.18 3.74
C PRO A 610 13.17 22.74 3.67
N THR A 611 13.48 22.27 2.47
CA THR A 611 14.17 21.00 2.23
C THR A 611 15.66 21.11 2.52
N ARG A 612 16.30 19.96 2.76
CA ARG A 612 17.74 19.83 2.96
C ARG A 612 18.46 19.33 1.70
N HIS A 613 19.78 19.44 1.70
CA HIS A 613 20.64 18.89 0.66
C HIS A 613 21.82 18.11 1.26
N ALA A 614 22.33 17.12 0.53
CA ALA A 614 23.54 16.40 0.94
C ALA A 614 24.39 16.09 -0.29
N SER A 615 25.70 16.18 -0.16
CA SER A 615 26.62 15.79 -1.24
C SER A 615 27.76 14.97 -0.67
N GLY A 616 28.51 14.27 -1.53
CA GLY A 616 29.54 13.39 -1.02
C GLY A 616 30.31 12.63 -2.09
N THR A 617 31.16 11.72 -1.63
CA THR A 617 31.95 10.79 -2.46
C THR A 617 31.83 9.37 -1.93
N VAL A 618 31.65 8.41 -2.83
CA VAL A 618 31.68 6.98 -2.51
C VAL A 618 32.99 6.38 -3.00
N VAL A 619 33.68 5.65 -2.13
CA VAL A 619 34.96 4.97 -2.42
C VAL A 619 34.88 3.50 -2.02
N ASP A 620 35.78 2.66 -2.52
CA ASP A 620 35.95 1.28 -2.06
C ASP A 620 36.91 1.19 -0.85
N SER A 621 37.13 -0.01 -0.32
CA SER A 621 38.02 -0.25 0.83
C SER A 621 39.49 0.13 0.58
N GLN A 622 39.89 0.34 -0.68
CA GLN A 622 41.21 0.83 -1.08
C GLN A 622 41.25 2.35 -1.26
N GLY A 623 40.13 3.05 -1.07
CA GLY A 623 39.98 4.48 -1.25
C GLY A 623 39.78 4.91 -2.70
N LYS A 624 39.53 3.97 -3.63
CA LYS A 624 39.28 4.29 -5.03
C LYS A 624 37.80 4.70 -5.23
N PRO A 625 37.50 5.74 -6.02
CA PRO A 625 36.12 6.13 -6.28
C PRO A 625 35.26 5.03 -6.91
N VAL A 626 34.02 4.90 -6.44
CA VAL A 626 33.04 3.93 -6.96
C VAL A 626 31.98 4.68 -7.77
N ALA A 627 31.95 4.44 -9.09
CA ALA A 627 30.99 5.04 -10.02
C ALA A 627 29.69 4.20 -10.15
N GLY A 628 28.57 4.88 -10.39
CA GLY A 628 27.25 4.26 -10.55
C GLY A 628 26.75 3.55 -9.29
N ALA A 629 27.17 4.01 -8.10
CA ALA A 629 26.55 3.61 -6.83
C ALA A 629 25.30 4.47 -6.62
N VAL A 630 24.18 3.82 -6.31
CA VAL A 630 22.91 4.50 -6.05
C VAL A 630 22.89 4.97 -4.61
N VAL A 631 22.92 6.28 -4.41
CA VAL A 631 22.74 6.92 -3.11
C VAL A 631 21.27 7.34 -3.01
N SER A 632 20.61 6.98 -1.90
CA SER A 632 19.22 7.32 -1.67
C SER A 632 18.98 7.78 -0.24
N ALA A 633 18.15 8.80 -0.06
CA ALA A 633 17.74 9.26 1.25
C ALA A 633 16.28 9.72 1.20
N PHE A 634 15.68 9.95 2.36
CA PHE A 634 14.28 10.29 2.46
C PHE A 634 13.96 11.68 1.86
N SER A 635 12.93 11.71 1.00
CA SER A 635 12.49 12.91 0.28
C SER A 635 11.47 13.74 1.03
N ALA A 636 11.53 15.06 0.84
CA ALA A 636 10.48 15.99 1.27
C ALA A 636 9.19 15.87 0.42
N GLU A 637 9.27 15.32 -0.79
CA GLU A 637 8.14 15.22 -1.70
C GLU A 637 7.25 14.01 -1.37
N GLN A 638 6.01 14.29 -0.96
CA GLN A 638 5.04 13.27 -0.54
C GLN A 638 4.16 12.76 -1.70
N ASN A 639 4.14 13.44 -2.86
CA ASN A 639 3.20 13.17 -3.96
C ASN A 639 3.74 12.24 -5.06
N SER A 640 4.90 11.61 -4.87
CA SER A 640 5.42 10.76 -5.94
C SER A 640 4.61 9.45 -6.03
N ASN A 641 3.80 9.32 -7.09
CA ASN A 641 3.37 8.04 -7.67
C ASN A 641 4.56 7.12 -8.07
N ARG A 642 5.80 7.47 -7.67
CA ARG A 642 7.08 6.80 -7.96
C ARG A 642 7.54 5.86 -6.83
N GLY A 643 6.65 5.53 -5.90
CA GLY A 643 6.71 4.25 -5.17
C GLY A 643 7.78 4.08 -4.09
N THR A 644 8.66 5.04 -3.76
CA THR A 644 9.62 4.84 -2.65
C THR A 644 9.86 5.99 -1.67
N GLY A 645 9.26 7.18 -1.83
CA GLY A 645 9.42 8.28 -0.85
C GLY A 645 10.87 8.75 -0.60
N ARG A 646 11.77 8.51 -1.57
CA ARG A 646 13.22 8.76 -1.46
C ARG A 646 13.74 9.55 -2.65
N VAL A 647 14.63 10.50 -2.38
CA VAL A 647 15.51 11.12 -3.37
C VAL A 647 16.62 10.13 -3.70
N ARG A 648 17.04 10.08 -4.97
CA ARG A 648 18.13 9.22 -5.43
C ARG A 648 19.10 9.98 -6.31
N SER A 649 20.37 9.58 -6.24
CA SER A 649 21.47 10.10 -7.06
C SER A 649 22.43 8.95 -7.35
N GLU A 650 23.01 8.92 -8.54
CA GLU A 650 24.07 7.97 -8.89
C GLU A 650 25.42 8.65 -8.85
N THR A 651 26.43 7.95 -8.32
CA THR A 651 27.77 8.51 -8.23
C THR A 651 28.42 8.65 -9.61
N ASP A 652 29.09 9.78 -9.85
CA ASP A 652 29.82 10.03 -11.08
C ASP A 652 31.13 9.21 -11.18
N GLY A 653 31.91 9.38 -12.26
CA GLY A 653 33.20 8.70 -12.45
C GLY A 653 34.27 9.01 -11.38
N ALA A 654 34.08 10.09 -10.61
CA ALA A 654 34.90 10.44 -9.46
C ALA A 654 34.25 10.03 -8.13
N GLY A 655 33.20 9.21 -8.18
CA GLY A 655 32.45 8.73 -7.02
C GLY A 655 31.57 9.79 -6.38
N ARG A 656 31.40 10.98 -6.96
CA ARG A 656 30.67 12.09 -6.34
C ARG A 656 29.16 11.97 -6.55
N PHE A 657 28.39 12.42 -5.57
CA PHE A 657 26.93 12.51 -5.66
C PHE A 657 26.39 13.78 -5.00
N ALA A 658 25.16 14.14 -5.35
CA ALA A 658 24.37 15.18 -4.71
C ALA A 658 22.90 14.76 -4.61
N LEU A 659 22.30 14.96 -3.44
CA LEU A 659 20.89 14.72 -3.11
C LEU A 659 20.23 16.06 -2.80
N GLU A 660 19.20 16.40 -3.56
CA GLU A 660 18.40 17.63 -3.42
C GLU A 660 16.96 17.30 -3.01
N GLY A 661 16.28 18.20 -2.30
CA GLY A 661 14.90 17.97 -1.87
C GLY A 661 14.77 16.93 -0.75
N LEU A 662 15.79 16.81 0.10
CA LEU A 662 15.73 15.94 1.28
C LEU A 662 14.73 16.51 2.28
N HIS A 663 14.02 15.63 2.96
CA HIS A 663 13.18 16.08 4.05
C HIS A 663 14.03 16.67 5.20
N PRO A 664 13.54 17.68 5.94
CA PRO A 664 14.23 18.26 7.10
C PRO A 664 14.78 17.23 8.10
N HIS A 665 14.01 16.16 8.32
CA HIS A 665 14.33 15.06 9.23
C HIS A 665 15.03 13.87 8.54
N ALA A 666 15.55 14.04 7.32
CA ALA A 666 16.42 13.05 6.70
C ALA A 666 17.70 12.89 7.52
N ALA A 667 17.80 11.73 8.16
CA ALA A 667 18.88 11.36 9.07
C ALA A 667 19.84 10.36 8.47
N VAL A 668 19.45 9.66 7.39
CA VAL A 668 20.22 8.55 6.82
C VAL A 668 20.21 8.61 5.29
N ALA A 669 21.38 8.40 4.70
CA ALA A 669 21.55 8.02 3.30
C ALA A 669 21.95 6.54 3.20
N LEU A 670 21.37 5.84 2.23
CA LEU A 670 21.66 4.44 1.89
C LEU A 670 22.36 4.39 0.54
N ILE A 671 23.46 3.64 0.47
CA ILE A 671 24.29 3.49 -0.71
C ILE A 671 24.25 2.03 -1.15
N LYS A 672 23.96 1.82 -2.44
CA LYS A 672 23.88 0.50 -3.04
C LYS A 672 24.70 0.41 -4.32
N LYS A 673 25.40 -0.70 -4.50
CA LYS A 673 26.09 -1.05 -5.73
C LYS A 673 26.12 -2.57 -5.86
N ASP A 674 25.76 -3.09 -7.02
CA ASP A 674 25.89 -4.53 -7.28
C ASP A 674 27.34 -4.98 -7.10
N GLY A 675 27.54 -6.12 -6.42
CA GLY A 675 28.87 -6.61 -6.03
C GLY A 675 29.45 -6.03 -4.74
N PHE A 676 28.75 -5.08 -4.11
CA PHE A 676 29.11 -4.52 -2.80
C PHE A 676 28.02 -4.82 -1.76
N ARG A 677 28.41 -4.81 -0.49
CA ARG A 677 27.46 -4.86 0.64
C ARG A 677 26.72 -3.54 0.76
N ASN A 678 25.51 -3.59 1.35
CA ASN A 678 24.75 -2.38 1.65
C ASN A 678 25.52 -1.51 2.65
N SER A 679 25.57 -0.20 2.39
CA SER A 679 26.23 0.76 3.26
C SER A 679 25.39 2.03 3.39
N GLY A 680 25.79 2.94 4.28
CA GLY A 680 25.05 4.15 4.55
C GLY A 680 25.88 5.24 5.22
N ALA A 681 25.23 6.36 5.47
CA ALA A 681 25.80 7.48 6.22
C ALA A 681 24.72 8.24 6.99
N PHE A 682 25.08 8.81 8.14
CA PHE A 682 24.22 9.70 8.91
C PHE A 682 24.30 11.15 8.40
N LEU A 683 23.15 11.83 8.33
CA LEU A 683 22.98 13.15 7.72
C LEU A 683 22.68 14.22 8.77
N ILE A 684 23.71 14.75 9.44
CA ILE A 684 23.53 15.73 10.52
C ILE A 684 23.15 17.11 9.98
N LYS A 685 23.89 17.59 8.97
CA LYS A 685 23.68 18.89 8.31
C LYS A 685 23.88 18.77 6.81
N ASP A 686 23.74 19.88 6.11
CA ASP A 686 24.18 20.01 4.73
C ASP A 686 25.71 19.95 4.72
N GLN A 687 26.25 18.74 4.49
CA GLN A 687 27.67 18.45 4.61
C GLN A 687 28.13 17.54 3.48
N GLN A 688 29.44 17.59 3.21
CA GLN A 688 30.08 16.66 2.30
C GLN A 688 30.41 15.37 3.05
N ILE A 689 29.82 14.24 2.65
CA ILE A 689 30.08 12.93 3.29
C ILE A 689 30.95 12.04 2.40
N GLN A 690 31.85 11.27 3.01
CA GLN A 690 32.56 10.19 2.32
C GLN A 690 32.08 8.85 2.86
N VAL A 691 31.77 7.91 1.96
CA VAL A 691 31.29 6.58 2.32
C VAL A 691 32.15 5.52 1.65
N THR A 692 32.56 4.52 2.43
CA THR A 692 33.31 3.36 1.93
C THR A 692 32.35 2.20 1.67
N LEU A 693 32.43 1.60 0.48
CA LEU A 693 31.78 0.33 0.16
C LEU A 693 32.78 -0.82 0.26
N TYR A 694 32.29 -1.95 0.75
CA TYR A 694 33.02 -3.20 0.86
C TYR A 694 32.42 -4.23 -0.08
N ALA A 695 33.27 -5.04 -0.73
CA ALA A 695 32.80 -6.09 -1.62
C ALA A 695 31.95 -7.14 -0.85
N THR A 696 31.08 -7.87 -1.52
CA THR A 696 30.21 -8.88 -0.87
C THR A 696 30.96 -9.99 -0.16
N ASP A 697 32.18 -10.31 -0.59
CA ASP A 697 33.07 -11.31 0.02
C ASP A 697 34.06 -10.71 1.03
N GLU A 698 34.09 -9.39 1.17
CA GLU A 698 34.94 -8.68 2.12
C GLU A 698 34.21 -8.50 3.47
N ALA A 699 34.97 -8.57 4.56
CA ALA A 699 34.47 -8.25 5.90
C ALA A 699 34.35 -6.74 6.07
N ILE A 700 33.21 -6.27 6.59
CA ILE A 700 33.03 -4.86 6.92
C ILE A 700 33.69 -4.60 8.28
N PRO A 701 34.60 -3.61 8.40
CA PRO A 701 35.09 -3.16 9.70
C PRO A 701 33.93 -2.74 10.59
N ILE A 702 34.00 -3.08 11.88
CA ILE A 702 33.01 -2.62 12.86
C ILE A 702 33.04 -1.09 12.87
N ASP A 703 31.89 -0.48 12.59
CA ASP A 703 31.70 0.96 12.70
C ASP A 703 31.45 1.32 14.17
N ASP A 704 32.32 2.13 14.77
CA ASP A 704 32.21 2.59 16.16
C ASP A 704 30.89 3.33 16.46
N GLN A 705 30.20 3.82 15.44
CA GLN A 705 28.86 4.44 15.55
C GLN A 705 27.74 3.40 15.54
N ILE A 706 28.00 2.18 15.05
CA ILE A 706 27.06 1.05 14.95
C ILE A 706 27.50 -0.03 15.95
N VAL A 707 27.67 0.40 17.20
CA VAL A 707 27.87 -0.47 18.38
C VAL A 707 26.73 -0.19 19.35
N VAL A 708 26.23 -1.21 20.04
CA VAL A 708 25.13 -1.10 21.00
C VAL A 708 25.46 -0.04 22.07
N ARG A 709 24.53 0.89 22.28
CA ARG A 709 24.70 1.99 23.23
C ARG A 709 24.45 1.50 24.66
N THR A 710 25.53 1.32 25.43
CA THR A 710 25.46 0.87 26.83
C THR A 710 25.57 2.02 27.85
N GLY A 711 25.98 3.22 27.43
CA GLY A 711 26.43 4.30 28.34
C GLY A 711 25.38 5.26 28.94
N ASN A 712 24.09 5.13 28.67
CA ASN A 712 23.04 6.07 29.13
C ASN A 712 22.10 5.49 30.21
N GLU A 713 22.41 4.32 30.76
CA GLU A 713 21.54 3.64 31.74
C GLU A 713 21.35 4.46 33.03
N ALA A 714 22.43 5.06 33.55
CA ALA A 714 22.36 5.91 34.74
C ALA A 714 21.44 7.13 34.54
N GLU A 715 21.50 7.77 33.36
CA GLU A 715 20.63 8.90 33.02
C GLU A 715 19.16 8.46 32.90
N ARG A 716 18.90 7.32 32.26
CA ARG A 716 17.54 6.74 32.17
C ARG A 716 16.99 6.39 33.55
N PHE A 717 17.79 5.75 34.40
CA PHE A 717 17.38 5.39 35.76
C PHE A 717 17.12 6.62 36.61
N ALA A 718 17.94 7.67 36.48
CA ALA A 718 17.68 8.94 37.16
C ALA A 718 16.35 9.58 36.72
N ALA A 719 16.08 9.62 35.40
CA ALA A 719 14.82 10.11 34.87
C ALA A 719 13.61 9.27 35.34
N ALA A 720 13.75 7.93 35.37
CA ALA A 720 12.74 7.03 35.90
C ALA A 720 12.48 7.25 37.39
N LYS A 721 13.54 7.32 38.23
CA LYS A 721 13.42 7.61 39.67
C LYS A 721 12.64 8.89 39.91
N TRP A 722 12.99 9.97 39.20
CA TRP A 722 12.29 11.25 39.31
C TRP A 722 10.81 11.10 38.91
N MET A 723 10.52 10.50 37.75
CA MET A 723 9.16 10.31 37.24
C MET A 723 8.30 9.51 38.23
N LEU A 724 8.80 8.36 38.69
CA LEU A 724 8.07 7.50 39.64
C LEU A 724 7.79 8.22 40.96
N SER A 725 8.73 9.07 41.43
CA SER A 725 8.52 9.88 42.63
C SER A 725 7.43 10.94 42.47
N GLU A 726 7.31 11.55 41.29
CA GLU A 726 6.25 12.53 40.99
C GLU A 726 4.89 11.86 40.79
N LEU A 727 4.84 10.72 40.10
CA LEU A 727 3.60 9.95 39.90
C LEU A 727 2.95 9.53 41.24
N LYS A 728 3.76 9.16 42.24
CA LYS A 728 3.27 8.83 43.59
C LYS A 728 2.61 10.01 44.30
N LYS A 729 2.95 11.26 43.95
CA LYS A 729 2.35 12.46 44.54
C LYS A 729 1.00 12.80 43.90
N THR A 730 0.85 12.50 42.61
CA THR A 730 -0.30 12.96 41.81
C THR A 730 -1.46 11.97 41.78
N ARG A 731 -1.25 10.71 42.19
CA ARG A 731 -2.24 9.64 42.02
C ARG A 731 -2.55 8.92 43.32
N SER A 732 -3.83 8.62 43.54
CA SER A 732 -4.23 7.63 44.55
C SER A 732 -3.85 6.23 44.06
N ALA A 733 -3.21 5.47 44.94
CA ALA A 733 -2.65 4.17 44.58
C ALA A 733 -3.77 3.16 44.27
N SER A 734 -3.78 2.62 43.05
CA SER A 734 -4.55 1.43 42.70
C SER A 734 -3.63 0.21 42.74
N GLY A 735 -4.15 -0.99 42.98
CA GLY A 735 -3.32 -2.20 43.01
C GLY A 735 -2.50 -2.42 41.73
N TYR A 736 -3.07 -2.10 40.55
CA TYR A 736 -2.32 -2.15 39.29
C TYR A 736 -1.18 -1.11 39.24
N PHE A 737 -1.47 0.13 39.62
CA PHE A 737 -0.50 1.22 39.62
C PHE A 737 0.66 0.96 40.60
N GLU A 738 0.35 0.47 41.80
CA GLU A 738 1.37 0.06 42.77
C GLU A 738 2.25 -1.04 42.21
N ARG A 739 1.66 -2.07 41.60
CA ARG A 739 2.40 -3.18 41.01
C ARG A 739 3.41 -2.68 39.97
N GLU A 740 2.96 -1.93 38.97
CA GLU A 740 3.84 -1.45 37.88
C GLU A 740 4.98 -0.56 38.39
N ILE A 741 4.72 0.34 39.34
CA ILE A 741 5.78 1.18 39.93
C ILE A 741 6.83 0.34 40.63
N ASN A 742 6.44 -0.68 41.40
CA ASN A 742 7.40 -1.48 42.15
C ASN A 742 8.24 -2.40 41.26
N HIS A 743 7.68 -2.98 40.19
CA HIS A 743 8.49 -3.70 39.21
C HIS A 743 9.51 -2.78 38.54
N MET A 744 9.15 -1.53 38.24
CA MET A 744 10.09 -0.54 37.72
C MET A 744 11.18 -0.17 38.73
N LEU A 745 10.83 0.02 40.01
CA LEU A 745 11.81 0.27 41.08
C LEU A 745 12.78 -0.90 41.25
N LEU A 746 12.29 -2.15 41.15
CA LEU A 746 13.12 -3.34 41.26
C LEU A 746 14.20 -3.42 40.17
N ARG A 747 13.84 -3.05 38.94
CA ARG A 747 14.79 -2.98 37.82
C ARG A 747 15.85 -1.89 38.00
N ILE A 748 15.48 -0.79 38.67
CA ILE A 748 16.41 0.29 39.01
C ILE A 748 17.39 -0.16 40.09
N GLY A 749 16.92 -0.88 41.11
CA GLY A 749 17.74 -1.40 42.18
C GLY A 749 16.94 -2.08 43.30
N ARG A 750 17.60 -3.02 44.00
CA ARG A 750 17.00 -3.79 45.10
C ARG A 750 16.52 -2.87 46.23
N ASP A 751 17.35 -1.93 46.65
CA ASP A 751 17.07 -1.05 47.80
C ASP A 751 15.84 -0.18 47.53
N GLU A 752 15.67 0.29 46.29
CA GLU A 752 14.51 1.05 45.85
C GLU A 752 13.21 0.22 45.91
N ALA A 753 13.26 -1.05 45.51
CA ALA A 753 12.11 -1.95 45.61
C ALA A 753 11.76 -2.30 47.06
N VAL A 754 12.76 -2.56 47.91
CA VAL A 754 12.54 -2.85 49.34
C VAL A 754 11.89 -1.65 50.04
N ALA A 755 12.35 -0.43 49.75
CA ALA A 755 11.69 0.78 50.27
C ALA A 755 10.26 0.96 49.74
N GLY A 756 9.99 0.52 48.51
CA GLY A 756 8.66 0.50 47.91
C GLY A 756 7.71 -0.51 48.57
N LEU A 757 8.24 -1.64 49.06
CA LEU A 757 7.47 -2.74 49.63
C LEU A 757 6.61 -2.31 50.83
N GLU A 758 7.10 -1.42 51.70
CA GLU A 758 6.32 -0.90 52.84
C GLU A 758 5.01 -0.22 52.43
N GLN A 759 4.95 0.29 51.19
CA GLN A 759 3.81 1.04 50.67
C GLN A 759 2.81 0.16 49.91
N VAL A 760 3.15 -1.11 49.64
CA VAL A 760 2.28 -2.04 48.90
C VAL A 760 1.25 -2.65 49.84
N GLN A 761 -0.03 -2.37 49.59
CA GLN A 761 -1.13 -2.84 50.45
C GLN A 761 -1.65 -4.23 50.05
N SER A 762 -1.61 -4.55 48.76
CA SER A 762 -2.14 -5.84 48.27
C SER A 762 -1.20 -6.99 48.61
N ALA A 763 -1.68 -7.98 49.38
CA ALA A 763 -0.94 -9.21 49.65
C ALA A 763 -0.47 -9.92 48.36
N THR A 764 -1.27 -9.88 47.28
CA THR A 764 -0.89 -10.43 45.97
C THR A 764 0.34 -9.71 45.40
N ASN A 765 0.29 -8.38 45.33
CA ASN A 765 1.42 -7.59 44.80
C ASN A 765 2.67 -7.70 45.68
N ARG A 766 2.50 -7.73 47.02
CA ARG A 766 3.61 -7.94 47.96
C ARG A 766 4.27 -9.29 47.72
N THR A 767 3.47 -10.35 47.57
CA THR A 767 3.96 -11.70 47.28
C THR A 767 4.73 -11.74 45.96
N GLU A 768 4.18 -11.14 44.90
CA GLU A 768 4.85 -11.04 43.58
C GLU A 768 6.21 -10.33 43.71
N LEU A 769 6.26 -9.17 44.36
CA LEU A 769 7.50 -8.40 44.53
C LEU A 769 8.54 -9.13 45.39
N LEU A 770 8.13 -9.75 46.50
CA LEU A 770 9.01 -10.56 47.35
C LEU A 770 9.57 -11.77 46.59
N THR A 771 8.76 -12.38 45.73
CA THR A 771 9.19 -13.49 44.86
C THR A 771 10.28 -13.04 43.89
N GLU A 772 10.11 -11.88 43.24
CA GLU A 772 11.11 -11.32 42.32
C GLU A 772 12.38 -10.85 43.05
N LEU A 773 12.27 -10.41 44.30
CA LEU A 773 13.41 -10.10 45.18
C LEU A 773 14.17 -11.35 45.66
N GLY A 774 13.62 -12.55 45.47
CA GLY A 774 14.17 -13.81 45.97
C GLY A 774 13.95 -14.05 47.47
N GLU A 775 13.08 -13.28 48.13
CA GLU A 775 12.74 -13.42 49.55
C GLU A 775 11.62 -14.45 49.72
N PHE A 776 11.91 -15.72 49.38
CA PHE A 776 10.89 -16.75 49.21
C PHE A 776 10.12 -17.11 50.49
N ASP A 777 10.76 -17.07 51.66
CA ASP A 777 10.10 -17.36 52.95
C ASP A 777 9.08 -16.28 53.30
N GLU A 778 9.44 -15.00 53.10
CA GLU A 778 8.54 -13.87 53.28
C GLU A 778 7.43 -13.87 52.23
N ALA A 779 7.75 -14.17 50.96
CA ALA A 779 6.76 -14.31 49.90
C ALA A 779 5.74 -15.41 50.24
N LEU A 780 6.21 -16.55 50.76
CA LEU A 780 5.32 -17.65 51.15
C LEU A 780 4.44 -17.26 52.33
N ALA A 781 4.99 -16.58 53.35
CA ALA A 781 4.23 -16.06 54.48
C ALA A 781 3.15 -15.06 54.03
N GLU A 782 3.51 -14.11 53.17
CA GLU A 782 2.59 -13.11 52.63
C GLU A 782 1.52 -13.75 51.73
N SER A 783 1.86 -14.79 50.97
CA SER A 783 0.90 -15.49 50.12
C SER A 783 -0.29 -16.05 50.91
N ALA A 784 -0.09 -16.39 52.19
CA ALA A 784 -1.16 -16.88 53.06
C ALA A 784 -2.24 -15.81 53.34
N ASN A 785 -1.90 -14.53 53.23
CA ASN A 785 -2.84 -13.41 53.40
C ASN A 785 -3.71 -13.17 52.15
N ILE A 786 -3.45 -13.86 51.02
CA ILE A 786 -4.27 -13.74 49.82
C ILE A 786 -5.60 -14.47 50.04
N GLU A 787 -6.70 -13.72 50.17
CA GLU A 787 -8.03 -14.27 50.48
C GLU A 787 -8.56 -15.22 49.39
N ASN A 788 -8.39 -14.86 48.12
CA ASN A 788 -8.89 -15.64 46.99
C ASN A 788 -8.01 -16.90 46.76
N PRO A 789 -8.53 -18.13 46.96
CA PRO A 789 -7.72 -19.34 46.87
C PRO A 789 -7.10 -19.59 45.49
N TYR A 790 -7.77 -19.17 44.41
CA TYR A 790 -7.24 -19.27 43.05
C TYR A 790 -6.02 -18.37 42.87
N ARG A 791 -6.11 -17.10 43.28
CA ARG A 791 -4.97 -16.16 43.23
C ARG A 791 -3.82 -16.62 44.13
N ARG A 792 -4.13 -17.17 45.31
CA ARG A 792 -3.13 -17.71 46.23
C ARG A 792 -2.37 -18.89 45.62
N CYS A 793 -3.07 -19.81 44.95
CA CYS A 793 -2.42 -20.92 44.22
C CYS A 793 -1.48 -20.39 43.14
N LEU A 794 -1.92 -19.44 42.32
CA LEU A 794 -1.07 -18.88 41.26
C LEU A 794 0.18 -18.18 41.81
N ALA A 795 0.04 -17.41 42.89
CA ALA A 795 1.18 -16.76 43.54
C ALA A 795 2.19 -17.78 44.06
N ARG A 796 1.74 -18.91 44.64
CA ARG A 796 2.61 -19.99 45.10
C ARG A 796 3.27 -20.77 43.98
N VAL A 797 2.58 -20.97 42.84
CA VAL A 797 3.21 -21.53 41.65
C VAL A 797 4.35 -20.61 41.18
N ALA A 798 4.15 -19.29 41.15
CA ALA A 798 5.21 -18.34 40.80
C ALA A 798 6.41 -18.41 41.77
N ILE A 799 6.16 -18.49 43.09
CA ILE A 799 7.22 -18.72 44.09
C ILE A 799 8.00 -20.00 43.78
N ALA A 800 7.30 -21.10 43.52
CA ALA A 800 7.94 -22.38 43.22
C ALA A 800 8.73 -22.36 41.90
N GLU A 801 8.22 -21.68 40.87
CA GLU A 801 8.93 -21.50 39.59
C GLU A 801 10.23 -20.71 39.79
N ALA A 802 10.23 -19.67 40.62
CA ALA A 802 11.42 -18.87 40.94
C ALA A 802 12.41 -19.57 41.88
N ALA A 803 11.93 -20.42 42.80
CA ALA A 803 12.78 -21.10 43.78
C ALA A 803 13.70 -22.16 43.13
N THR A 804 14.99 -22.14 43.49
CA THR A 804 16.00 -23.08 42.98
C THR A 804 16.10 -24.36 43.83
N GLU A 805 15.84 -24.29 45.13
CA GLU A 805 15.93 -25.44 46.04
C GLU A 805 14.74 -26.39 45.90
N GLU A 806 15.03 -27.69 45.70
CA GLU A 806 14.00 -28.74 45.54
C GLU A 806 13.05 -28.84 46.73
N SER A 807 13.58 -28.80 47.95
CA SER A 807 12.79 -28.83 49.18
C SER A 807 11.72 -27.73 49.20
N VAL A 808 12.06 -26.53 48.71
CA VAL A 808 11.18 -25.36 48.71
C VAL A 808 10.13 -25.49 47.61
N TRP A 809 10.53 -25.57 46.33
CA TRP A 809 9.54 -25.55 45.23
C TRP A 809 8.61 -26.76 45.30
N ARG A 810 9.11 -27.94 45.71
CA ARG A 810 8.30 -29.16 45.78
C ARG A 810 7.27 -29.09 46.90
N SER A 811 7.65 -28.54 48.05
CA SER A 811 6.74 -28.30 49.17
C SER A 811 5.66 -27.27 48.80
N VAL A 812 6.05 -26.16 48.16
CA VAL A 812 5.13 -25.09 47.75
C VAL A 812 4.13 -25.58 46.70
N LEU A 813 4.56 -26.30 45.66
CA LEU A 813 3.65 -26.87 44.66
C LEU A 813 2.71 -27.92 45.26
N SER A 814 3.20 -28.78 46.16
CA SER A 814 2.37 -29.79 46.83
C SER A 814 1.32 -29.14 47.73
N THR A 815 1.69 -28.08 48.44
CA THR A 815 0.77 -27.30 49.27
C THR A 815 -0.27 -26.57 48.41
N SER A 816 0.17 -25.98 47.28
CA SER A 816 -0.74 -25.34 46.32
C SER A 816 -1.72 -26.34 45.71
N LEU A 817 -1.31 -27.59 45.47
CA LEU A 817 -2.20 -28.64 44.98
C LEU A 817 -3.28 -28.96 46.01
N ALA A 818 -2.91 -29.14 47.28
CA ALA A 818 -3.86 -29.40 48.35
C ALA A 818 -4.86 -28.24 48.52
N GLU A 819 -4.40 -26.99 48.39
CA GLU A 819 -5.27 -25.82 48.50
C GLU A 819 -6.16 -25.57 47.27
N SER A 820 -5.83 -26.14 46.11
CA SER A 820 -6.66 -26.00 44.92
C SER A 820 -8.09 -26.53 45.13
N ASP A 821 -8.27 -27.46 46.09
CA ASP A 821 -9.56 -28.00 46.51
C ASP A 821 -10.48 -26.95 47.18
N LEU A 822 -9.91 -25.85 47.68
CA LEU A 822 -10.66 -24.72 48.26
C LEU A 822 -11.26 -23.81 47.18
N ILE A 823 -10.90 -23.98 45.90
CA ILE A 823 -11.42 -23.18 44.79
C ILE A 823 -12.82 -23.70 44.41
N GLN A 824 -13.84 -22.86 44.61
CA GLN A 824 -15.24 -23.22 44.37
C GLN A 824 -15.59 -23.36 42.88
N SER A 825 -15.02 -22.54 42.01
CA SER A 825 -15.23 -22.60 40.55
C SER A 825 -14.40 -23.74 39.98
N LEU A 826 -15.07 -24.72 39.36
CA LEU A 826 -14.42 -25.92 38.82
C LEU A 826 -13.47 -25.60 37.66
N ASP A 827 -13.80 -24.60 36.85
CA ASP A 827 -12.96 -24.05 35.77
C ASP A 827 -11.70 -23.38 36.32
N SER A 828 -11.83 -22.50 37.32
CA SER A 828 -10.68 -21.89 37.99
C SER A 828 -9.80 -22.94 38.69
N ARG A 829 -10.42 -23.94 39.32
CA ARG A 829 -9.70 -25.06 39.96
C ARG A 829 -8.90 -25.85 38.93
N LEU A 830 -9.50 -26.22 37.81
CA LEU A 830 -8.81 -26.95 36.76
C LEU A 830 -7.64 -26.15 36.18
N ILE A 831 -7.82 -24.84 35.95
CA ILE A 831 -6.74 -23.94 35.49
C ILE A 831 -5.59 -23.90 36.50
N ALA A 832 -5.89 -23.73 37.80
CA ALA A 832 -4.88 -23.72 38.84
C ALA A 832 -4.10 -25.05 38.90
N VAL A 833 -4.79 -26.19 38.80
CA VAL A 833 -4.12 -27.50 38.76
C VAL A 833 -3.24 -27.64 37.50
N CYS A 834 -3.68 -27.16 36.34
CA CYS A 834 -2.86 -27.16 35.13
C CYS A 834 -1.57 -26.34 35.30
N LYS A 835 -1.63 -25.20 36.00
CA LYS A 835 -0.43 -24.41 36.34
C LYS A 835 0.51 -25.14 37.30
N ILE A 836 -0.03 -25.88 38.28
CA ILE A 836 0.77 -26.69 39.21
C ILE A 836 1.43 -27.87 38.49
N VAL A 837 0.69 -28.59 37.63
CA VAL A 837 1.23 -29.63 36.74
C VAL A 837 2.37 -29.07 35.91
N HIS A 838 2.18 -27.87 35.36
CA HIS A 838 3.21 -27.20 34.58
C HIS A 838 4.47 -26.94 35.41
N GLY A 839 4.34 -26.43 36.64
CA GLY A 839 5.44 -26.19 37.56
C GLY A 839 6.24 -27.47 37.88
N PHE A 840 5.57 -28.57 38.22
CA PHE A 840 6.24 -29.86 38.46
C PHE A 840 7.01 -30.33 37.22
N HIS A 841 6.39 -30.22 36.04
CA HIS A 841 7.03 -30.59 34.79
C HIS A 841 8.25 -29.71 34.47
N GLN A 842 8.17 -28.38 34.64
CA GLN A 842 9.30 -27.48 34.39
C GLN A 842 10.49 -27.78 35.30
N LYS A 843 10.23 -28.19 36.56
CA LYS A 843 11.27 -28.59 37.52
C LYS A 843 11.79 -30.01 37.33
N GLY A 844 11.31 -30.74 36.32
CA GLY A 844 11.76 -32.09 35.95
C GLY A 844 11.04 -33.24 36.66
N ASP A 845 10.05 -32.99 37.52
CA ASP A 845 9.24 -34.04 38.17
C ASP A 845 8.06 -34.47 37.27
N HIS A 846 8.40 -35.06 36.11
CA HIS A 846 7.43 -35.46 35.09
C HIS A 846 6.44 -36.51 35.60
N ALA A 847 6.88 -37.42 36.49
CA ALA A 847 6.04 -38.48 37.04
C ALA A 847 4.93 -37.92 37.94
N GLN A 848 5.24 -36.94 38.79
CA GLN A 848 4.24 -36.29 39.62
C GLN A 848 3.30 -35.42 38.77
N ALA A 849 3.82 -34.71 37.77
CA ALA A 849 3.00 -33.94 36.82
C ALA A 849 1.98 -34.84 36.08
N GLU A 850 2.42 -35.99 35.57
CA GLU A 850 1.56 -36.98 34.91
C GLU A 850 0.46 -37.50 35.85
N LYS A 851 0.85 -37.89 37.08
CA LYS A 851 -0.08 -38.39 38.09
C LYS A 851 -1.19 -37.38 38.38
N ILE A 852 -0.83 -36.10 38.54
CA ILE A 852 -1.78 -35.03 38.84
C ILE A 852 -2.72 -34.80 37.66
N VAL A 853 -2.19 -34.62 36.44
CA VAL A 853 -3.02 -34.27 35.27
C VAL A 853 -3.99 -35.39 34.91
N ARG A 854 -3.56 -36.67 34.95
CA ARG A 854 -4.46 -37.80 34.71
C ARG A 854 -5.56 -37.89 35.76
N GLY A 855 -5.24 -37.55 37.01
CA GLY A 855 -6.20 -37.50 38.12
C GLY A 855 -7.31 -36.44 37.96
N GLN A 856 -7.14 -35.44 37.08
CA GLN A 856 -8.16 -34.41 36.84
C GLN A 856 -9.14 -34.75 35.71
N THR A 857 -9.04 -35.92 35.08
CA THR A 857 -9.88 -36.30 33.94
C THR A 857 -11.38 -36.24 34.27
N ASP A 858 -11.79 -36.66 35.47
CA ASP A 858 -13.21 -36.64 35.86
C ASP A 858 -13.69 -35.23 36.21
N LEU A 859 -12.82 -34.39 36.77
CA LEU A 859 -13.09 -32.96 36.96
C LEU A 859 -13.30 -32.29 35.60
N ALA A 860 -12.43 -32.55 34.61
CA ALA A 860 -12.54 -32.05 33.25
C ALA A 860 -13.91 -32.39 32.62
N LYS A 861 -14.36 -33.65 32.73
CA LYS A 861 -15.67 -34.08 32.20
C LYS A 861 -16.87 -33.44 32.90
N SER A 862 -16.70 -32.97 34.13
CA SER A 862 -17.79 -32.38 34.92
C SER A 862 -18.06 -30.90 34.63
N LEU A 863 -17.21 -30.25 33.83
CA LEU A 863 -17.35 -28.84 33.48
C LEU A 863 -18.56 -28.56 32.58
N ALA A 864 -19.14 -27.37 32.74
CA ALA A 864 -20.19 -26.87 31.87
C ALA A 864 -19.68 -26.62 30.44
N SER A 865 -20.58 -26.32 29.50
CA SER A 865 -20.22 -26.05 28.09
C SER A 865 -20.02 -24.57 27.76
N ASP A 866 -19.94 -23.69 28.77
CA ASP A 866 -19.75 -22.24 28.59
C ASP A 866 -18.32 -21.86 28.16
N SER A 867 -18.12 -20.57 27.86
CA SER A 867 -16.83 -20.05 27.39
C SER A 867 -15.68 -20.22 28.39
N SER A 868 -15.94 -20.10 29.69
CA SER A 868 -14.91 -20.22 30.73
C SER A 868 -14.47 -21.68 30.89
N ALA A 869 -15.44 -22.58 30.87
CA ALA A 869 -15.19 -24.01 30.90
C ALA A 869 -14.45 -24.51 29.66
N GLN A 870 -14.80 -24.02 28.46
CA GLN A 870 -14.05 -24.32 27.23
C GLN A 870 -12.61 -23.82 27.28
N TYR A 871 -12.36 -22.68 27.92
CA TYR A 871 -11.00 -22.18 28.18
C TYR A 871 -10.24 -23.16 29.09
N ALA A 872 -10.83 -23.55 30.22
CA ALA A 872 -10.21 -24.47 31.17
C ALA A 872 -9.92 -25.85 30.54
N LEU A 873 -10.85 -26.38 29.74
CA LEU A 873 -10.66 -27.62 28.98
C LEU A 873 -9.53 -27.51 27.96
N GLY A 874 -9.39 -26.38 27.27
CA GLY A 874 -8.27 -26.13 26.36
C GLY A 874 -6.91 -26.10 27.08
N CYS A 875 -6.84 -25.47 28.26
CA CYS A 875 -5.65 -25.52 29.12
C CYS A 875 -5.32 -26.94 29.57
N PHE A 876 -6.34 -27.70 29.97
CA PHE A 876 -6.17 -29.09 30.39
C PHE A 876 -5.69 -30.00 29.25
N ALA A 877 -6.30 -29.91 28.07
CA ALA A 877 -5.86 -30.65 26.89
C ALA A 877 -4.40 -30.31 26.51
N THR A 878 -4.00 -29.05 26.65
CA THR A 878 -2.61 -28.61 26.43
C THR A 878 -1.62 -29.30 27.39
N GLU A 879 -1.94 -29.38 28.68
CA GLU A 879 -1.09 -30.07 29.65
C GLU A 879 -1.12 -31.60 29.48
N LEU A 880 -2.28 -32.17 29.17
CA LEU A 880 -2.45 -33.60 28.94
C LEU A 880 -1.68 -34.07 27.70
N ALA A 881 -1.58 -33.28 26.64
CA ALA A 881 -0.94 -33.68 25.37
C ALA A 881 0.50 -34.17 25.52
N ARG A 882 1.23 -33.68 26.55
CA ARG A 882 2.59 -34.11 26.87
C ARG A 882 2.66 -35.59 27.28
N PHE A 883 1.60 -36.10 27.89
CA PHE A 883 1.53 -37.45 28.44
C PHE A 883 0.59 -38.37 27.65
N ASP A 884 -0.47 -37.82 27.08
CA ASP A 884 -1.53 -38.53 26.35
C ASP A 884 -2.03 -37.69 25.17
N PHE A 885 -1.31 -37.78 24.05
CA PHE A 885 -1.58 -36.98 22.86
C PHE A 885 -2.97 -37.27 22.26
N GLU A 886 -3.34 -38.55 22.16
CA GLU A 886 -4.62 -38.95 21.55
C GLU A 886 -5.81 -38.44 22.36
N GLN A 887 -5.77 -38.59 23.68
CA GLN A 887 -6.84 -38.09 24.55
C GLN A 887 -6.92 -36.57 24.54
N ALA A 888 -5.79 -35.87 24.52
CA ALA A 888 -5.75 -34.42 24.42
C ALA A 888 -6.33 -33.91 23.10
N MET A 889 -5.99 -34.53 21.97
CA MET A 889 -6.54 -34.16 20.66
C MET A 889 -8.03 -34.45 20.57
N LYS A 890 -8.51 -35.55 21.16
CA LYS A 890 -9.95 -35.82 21.26
C LYS A 890 -10.68 -34.71 22.02
N LEU A 891 -10.17 -34.31 23.18
CA LEU A 891 -10.75 -33.20 23.96
C LEU A 891 -10.72 -31.87 23.19
N ALA A 892 -9.60 -31.56 22.53
CA ALA A 892 -9.46 -30.35 21.74
C ALA A 892 -10.46 -30.28 20.58
N ASN A 893 -10.75 -31.41 19.93
CA ASN A 893 -11.71 -31.50 18.82
C ASN A 893 -13.16 -31.20 19.24
N GLU A 894 -13.49 -31.43 20.51
CA GLU A 894 -14.82 -31.20 21.09
C GLU A 894 -15.04 -29.72 21.49
N LEU A 895 -14.00 -28.88 21.47
CA LEU A 895 -14.10 -27.45 21.77
C LEU A 895 -14.75 -26.65 20.63
N SER A 896 -15.28 -25.47 20.94
CA SER A 896 -15.70 -24.50 19.91
C SER A 896 -14.53 -24.12 19.01
N GLU A 897 -14.81 -23.70 17.77
CA GLU A 897 -13.77 -23.34 16.79
C GLU A 897 -12.74 -22.34 17.32
N GLN A 898 -13.17 -21.32 18.07
CA GLN A 898 -12.25 -20.34 18.66
C GLN A 898 -11.34 -20.96 19.73
N SER A 899 -11.89 -21.78 20.63
CA SER A 899 -11.15 -22.44 21.70
C SER A 899 -10.25 -23.57 21.18
N LYS A 900 -10.74 -24.33 20.19
CA LYS A 900 -10.02 -25.39 19.48
C LYS A 900 -8.78 -24.85 18.81
N PHE A 901 -8.91 -23.74 18.08
CA PHE A 901 -7.79 -23.11 17.39
C PHE A 901 -6.67 -22.71 18.36
N ARG A 902 -7.00 -22.01 19.47
CA ARG A 902 -6.00 -21.68 20.50
C ARG A 902 -5.41 -22.94 21.15
N CYS A 903 -6.24 -23.95 21.42
CA CYS A 903 -5.79 -25.20 22.03
C CYS A 903 -4.76 -25.93 21.15
N TYR A 904 -5.02 -26.06 19.84
CA TYR A 904 -4.07 -26.67 18.89
C TYR A 904 -2.74 -25.92 18.85
N GLN A 905 -2.76 -24.58 18.80
CA GLN A 905 -1.53 -23.78 18.84
C GLN A 905 -0.71 -24.04 20.09
N ASN A 906 -1.37 -24.10 21.24
CA ASN A 906 -0.72 -24.36 22.51
C ASN A 906 -0.19 -25.80 22.59
N ILE A 907 -0.96 -26.81 22.14
CA ILE A 907 -0.51 -28.20 22.05
C ILE A 907 0.74 -28.31 21.15
N ALA A 908 0.69 -27.78 19.93
CA ALA A 908 1.82 -27.81 19.01
C ALA A 908 3.07 -27.16 19.62
N HIS A 909 2.92 -25.98 20.24
CA HIS A 909 4.02 -25.28 20.90
C HIS A 909 4.63 -26.07 22.08
N ARG A 910 3.80 -26.81 22.84
CA ARG A 910 4.26 -27.64 23.96
C ARG A 910 4.96 -28.92 23.51
N LEU A 911 4.57 -29.45 22.35
CA LEU A 911 5.17 -30.66 21.80
C LEU A 911 6.41 -30.38 20.95
N ALA A 912 6.61 -29.15 20.48
CA ALA A 912 7.67 -28.81 19.52
C ALA A 912 9.08 -29.28 19.93
N ASP A 913 9.44 -29.18 21.21
CA ASP A 913 10.73 -29.59 21.77
C ASP A 913 10.74 -31.02 22.37
N ILE A 914 9.60 -31.72 22.38
CA ILE A 914 9.44 -33.04 23.02
C ILE A 914 9.11 -34.12 21.98
N ARG A 915 8.16 -33.83 21.09
CA ARG A 915 7.62 -34.70 20.03
C ARG A 915 7.37 -33.85 18.77
N PRO A 916 8.43 -33.44 18.05
CA PRO A 916 8.34 -32.49 16.94
C PRO A 916 7.42 -32.97 15.80
N GLU A 917 7.35 -34.27 15.56
CA GLU A 917 6.43 -34.88 14.59
C GLU A 917 4.94 -34.66 14.92
N GLN A 918 4.57 -34.79 16.19
CA GLN A 918 3.19 -34.56 16.65
C GLN A 918 2.88 -33.06 16.65
N ALA A 919 3.86 -32.22 16.99
CA ALA A 919 3.70 -30.77 16.89
C ALA A 919 3.41 -30.33 15.45
N GLU A 920 4.19 -30.82 14.48
CA GLU A 920 3.97 -30.58 13.06
C GLU A 920 2.57 -31.05 12.61
N GLN A 921 2.18 -32.26 13.02
CA GLN A 921 0.85 -32.80 12.72
C GLN A 921 -0.28 -31.87 13.20
N VAL A 922 -0.17 -31.32 14.41
CA VAL A 922 -1.17 -30.39 14.95
C VAL A 922 -1.18 -29.06 14.19
N VAL A 923 -0.03 -28.53 13.80
CA VAL A 923 0.03 -27.29 12.98
C VAL A 923 -0.64 -27.51 11.62
N ARG A 924 -0.40 -28.65 10.96
CA ARG A 924 -1.05 -28.96 9.68
C ARG A 924 -2.58 -29.09 9.81
N GLN A 925 -3.08 -29.55 10.95
CA GLN A 925 -4.52 -29.59 11.22
C GLN A 925 -5.14 -28.20 11.43
N THR A 926 -4.34 -27.19 11.80
CA THR A 926 -4.79 -25.80 11.90
C THR A 926 -4.87 -25.08 10.54
N GLU A 927 -4.43 -25.68 9.43
CA GLU A 927 -4.24 -25.02 8.12
C GLU A 927 -5.52 -24.43 7.47
N GLN A 928 -6.71 -24.69 8.03
CA GLN A 928 -8.00 -24.24 7.50
C GLN A 928 -8.39 -22.78 7.88
N GLY A 929 -7.51 -21.96 8.47
CA GLY A 929 -7.87 -20.60 8.94
C GLY A 929 -6.80 -19.50 8.80
N HIS A 930 -7.24 -18.24 8.66
CA HIS A 930 -6.44 -17.02 8.41
C HIS A 930 -5.47 -16.56 9.54
N TYR A 931 -5.07 -17.41 10.48
CA TYR A 931 -4.36 -17.00 11.72
C TYR A 931 -3.11 -17.83 12.08
N LEU A 932 -2.56 -18.61 11.14
CA LEU A 932 -1.48 -19.58 11.39
C LEU A 932 -0.09 -18.99 11.63
N ASP A 933 0.16 -17.76 11.17
CA ASP A 933 1.54 -17.33 10.96
C ASP A 933 2.31 -17.11 12.27
N ALA A 934 1.68 -16.53 13.30
CA ALA A 934 2.35 -16.27 14.58
C ALA A 934 2.62 -17.56 15.41
N PRO A 935 1.69 -18.52 15.51
CA PRO A 935 1.96 -19.81 16.16
C PRO A 935 3.03 -20.64 15.48
N ALA A 936 3.07 -20.65 14.14
CA ALA A 936 4.05 -21.43 13.39
C ALA A 936 5.50 -20.97 13.70
N VAL A 937 5.72 -19.66 13.82
CA VAL A 937 7.00 -19.07 14.28
C VAL A 937 7.41 -19.64 15.65
N ARG A 938 6.47 -19.72 16.60
CA ARG A 938 6.72 -20.22 17.97
C ARG A 938 7.07 -21.71 17.98
N VAL A 939 6.34 -22.49 17.19
CA VAL A 939 6.56 -23.94 17.04
C VAL A 939 7.91 -24.19 16.38
N ALA A 940 8.22 -23.50 15.28
CA ALA A 940 9.49 -23.61 14.58
C ALA A 940 10.68 -23.25 15.48
N TYR A 941 10.60 -22.15 16.24
CA TYR A 941 11.64 -21.78 17.22
C TYR A 941 11.95 -22.90 18.21
N ARG A 942 10.92 -23.47 18.86
CA ARG A 942 11.11 -24.53 19.85
C ARG A 942 11.59 -25.83 19.21
N MET A 943 11.03 -26.17 18.06
CA MET A 943 11.37 -27.36 17.29
C MET A 943 12.81 -27.33 16.79
N ALA A 944 13.31 -26.16 16.39
CA ALA A 944 14.66 -26.01 15.86
C ALA A 944 15.76 -26.49 16.83
N LYS A 945 15.50 -26.47 18.14
CA LYS A 945 16.45 -26.98 19.15
C LYS A 945 16.68 -28.49 19.09
N VAL A 946 15.73 -29.24 18.52
CA VAL A 946 15.74 -30.72 18.50
C VAL A 946 15.62 -31.31 17.10
N ASP A 947 15.00 -30.61 16.15
CA ASP A 947 14.79 -31.03 14.76
C ASP A 947 14.69 -29.80 13.84
N LEU A 948 15.86 -29.19 13.55
CA LEU A 948 15.96 -28.02 12.68
C LEU A 948 15.44 -28.25 11.24
N PRO A 949 15.75 -29.36 10.56
CA PRO A 949 15.22 -29.62 9.21
C PRO A 949 13.68 -29.62 9.16
N ARG A 950 13.02 -30.21 10.16
CA ARG A 950 11.55 -30.19 10.25
C ARG A 950 11.01 -28.80 10.56
N ALA A 951 11.68 -28.04 11.44
CA ALA A 951 11.32 -26.66 11.74
C ALA A 951 11.37 -25.77 10.48
N ILE A 952 12.38 -25.95 9.62
CA ILE A 952 12.48 -25.26 8.31
C ILE A 952 11.35 -25.71 7.39
N SER A 953 11.11 -27.02 7.25
CA SER A 953 10.05 -27.56 6.38
C SER A 953 8.65 -27.09 6.80
N LEU A 954 8.42 -26.83 8.08
CA LEU A 954 7.17 -26.25 8.58
C LEU A 954 6.92 -24.84 8.04
N LEU A 955 7.97 -24.05 7.75
CA LEU A 955 7.82 -22.69 7.21
C LEU A 955 7.44 -22.69 5.74
N ASP A 956 7.83 -23.71 4.98
CA ASP A 956 7.44 -23.87 3.58
C ASP A 956 5.92 -24.07 3.41
N THR A 957 5.21 -24.44 4.48
CA THR A 957 3.75 -24.61 4.47
C THR A 957 2.99 -23.31 4.74
N ILE A 958 3.67 -22.25 5.21
CA ILE A 958 3.07 -20.94 5.45
C ILE A 958 2.89 -20.21 4.11
N PRO A 959 1.66 -19.85 3.69
CA PRO A 959 1.44 -19.17 2.42
C PRO A 959 2.16 -17.81 2.38
N GLN A 960 3.27 -17.72 1.63
CA GLN A 960 4.12 -16.51 1.55
C GLN A 960 3.38 -15.24 1.09
N ARG A 961 2.21 -15.38 0.46
CA ARG A 961 1.48 -14.27 -0.16
C ARG A 961 0.83 -13.29 0.82
N SER A 962 0.60 -13.67 2.08
CA SER A 962 -0.25 -12.88 2.99
C SER A 962 0.52 -12.05 4.02
N ARG A 963 1.72 -12.46 4.46
CA ARG A 963 2.54 -11.77 5.48
C ARG A 963 4.05 -11.98 5.27
N PRO A 964 4.75 -11.13 4.50
CA PRO A 964 6.18 -11.32 4.18
C PRO A 964 7.11 -11.22 5.40
N ALA A 965 6.65 -10.62 6.52
CA ALA A 965 7.44 -10.46 7.73
C ALA A 965 7.61 -11.75 8.56
N GLU A 966 6.69 -12.71 8.47
CA GLU A 966 6.64 -13.86 9.39
C GLU A 966 7.70 -14.92 9.10
N PRO A 967 7.99 -15.29 7.82
CA PRO A 967 9.13 -16.17 7.52
C PRO A 967 10.45 -15.57 8.02
N GLY A 968 10.66 -14.27 7.84
CA GLY A 968 11.84 -13.57 8.37
C GLY A 968 11.96 -13.72 9.89
N ARG A 969 10.88 -13.46 10.64
CA ARG A 969 10.87 -13.67 12.10
C ARG A 969 11.11 -15.11 12.51
N ALA A 970 10.56 -16.09 11.79
CA ALA A 970 10.76 -17.50 12.09
C ALA A 970 12.22 -17.91 11.93
N TYR A 971 12.85 -17.57 10.81
CA TYR A 971 14.28 -17.82 10.60
C TYR A 971 15.15 -17.15 11.66
N GLY A 972 14.88 -15.89 12.00
CA GLY A 972 15.60 -15.19 13.06
C GLY A 972 15.42 -15.82 14.44
N ALA A 973 14.20 -16.25 14.78
CA ALA A 973 13.96 -16.95 16.04
C ALA A 973 14.71 -18.29 16.05
N MET A 974 14.62 -19.09 14.99
CA MET A 974 15.38 -20.35 14.90
C MET A 974 16.90 -20.13 15.02
N ALA A 975 17.44 -19.04 14.47
CA ALA A 975 18.83 -18.67 14.67
C ALA A 975 19.18 -18.50 16.15
N MET A 976 18.35 -17.75 16.91
CA MET A 976 18.49 -17.63 18.37
C MET A 976 18.36 -18.98 19.09
N ALA A 977 17.53 -19.90 18.58
CA ALA A 977 17.30 -21.21 19.20
C ALA A 977 18.53 -22.12 19.16
N VAL A 978 19.30 -22.03 18.07
CA VAL A 978 20.42 -22.94 17.78
C VAL A 978 21.79 -22.25 17.91
N MET A 979 21.86 -20.97 18.30
CA MET A 979 23.11 -20.22 18.34
C MET A 979 24.20 -20.86 19.23
N ASP A 980 23.81 -21.49 20.33
CA ASP A 980 24.73 -22.15 21.26
C ASP A 980 25.19 -23.53 20.76
N SER A 981 24.33 -24.26 20.03
CA SER A 981 24.58 -25.64 19.57
C SER A 981 25.16 -25.71 18.16
N GLU A 982 24.71 -24.84 17.26
CA GLU A 982 25.05 -24.81 15.82
C GLU A 982 25.29 -23.36 15.34
N PRO A 983 26.38 -22.69 15.80
CA PRO A 983 26.59 -21.26 15.57
C PRO A 983 26.68 -20.86 14.10
N ASP A 984 27.31 -21.67 13.25
CA ASP A 984 27.40 -21.38 11.82
C ASP A 984 26.03 -21.48 11.14
N LYS A 985 25.20 -22.43 11.58
CA LYS A 985 23.83 -22.57 11.07
C LYS A 985 22.94 -21.43 11.55
N ALA A 986 23.13 -20.95 12.78
CA ALA A 986 22.43 -19.76 13.28
C ALA A 986 22.71 -18.53 12.41
N LYS A 987 23.96 -18.31 11.98
CA LYS A 987 24.32 -17.22 11.06
C LYS A 987 23.66 -17.36 9.70
N GLU A 988 23.63 -18.57 9.14
CA GLU A 988 22.94 -18.86 7.87
C GLU A 988 21.44 -18.56 7.97
N LEU A 989 20.79 -19.02 9.04
CA LEU A 989 19.36 -18.75 9.31
C LEU A 989 19.10 -17.25 9.48
N LEU A 990 19.97 -16.52 10.16
CA LEU A 990 19.85 -15.07 10.29
C LEU A 990 19.97 -14.37 8.93
N SER A 991 20.87 -14.80 8.04
CA SER A 991 20.92 -14.26 6.68
C SER A 991 19.63 -14.56 5.89
N GLN A 992 19.14 -15.81 5.95
CA GLN A 992 17.88 -16.22 5.31
C GLN A 992 16.69 -15.41 5.83
N ALA A 993 16.71 -15.03 7.10
CA ALA A 993 15.68 -14.18 7.70
C ALA A 993 15.56 -12.83 6.99
N TYR A 994 16.68 -12.15 6.75
CA TYR A 994 16.70 -10.87 6.02
C TYR A 994 16.37 -11.05 4.53
N ASP A 995 16.78 -12.15 3.91
CA ASP A 995 16.46 -12.45 2.51
C ASP A 995 14.94 -12.67 2.33
N ALA A 996 14.29 -13.34 3.29
CA ALA A 996 12.85 -13.51 3.30
C ALA A 996 12.10 -12.16 3.41
N LEU A 997 12.62 -11.20 4.19
CA LEU A 997 12.07 -9.84 4.29
C LEU A 997 12.22 -9.03 2.99
N ALA A 998 13.22 -9.33 2.17
CA ALA A 998 13.50 -8.63 0.90
C ALA A 998 12.54 -9.00 -0.25
N THR A 999 11.61 -9.94 -0.04
CA THR A 999 10.66 -10.40 -1.07
C THR A 999 9.62 -9.32 -1.43
N LYS A 1000 9.46 -9.06 -2.74
CA LYS A 1000 8.88 -7.85 -3.35
C LYS A 1000 7.35 -7.71 -3.18
N ASN A 1001 6.88 -7.27 -2.01
CA ASN A 1001 5.52 -6.75 -1.85
C ASN A 1001 5.54 -5.36 -1.18
N SER A 1002 5.25 -4.32 -1.96
CA SER A 1002 5.34 -2.90 -1.59
C SER A 1002 4.33 -2.42 -0.54
N TYR A 1003 3.29 -3.20 -0.24
CA TYR A 1003 2.13 -2.72 0.53
C TYR A 1003 2.25 -2.84 2.06
N ARG A 1004 3.34 -3.39 2.62
CA ARG A 1004 3.49 -3.58 4.09
C ARG A 1004 4.90 -3.26 4.63
N SER A 1005 5.51 -2.19 4.15
CA SER A 1005 6.87 -1.78 4.57
C SER A 1005 7.03 -1.60 6.09
N ASN A 1006 6.00 -1.10 6.79
CA ASN A 1006 6.09 -0.84 8.24
C ASN A 1006 6.21 -2.12 9.08
N ASP A 1007 5.53 -3.19 8.69
CA ASP A 1007 5.63 -4.49 9.38
C ASP A 1007 6.99 -5.16 9.12
N ILE A 1008 7.51 -4.99 7.90
CA ILE A 1008 8.81 -5.52 7.49
C ILE A 1008 9.94 -4.80 8.25
N PHE A 1009 9.89 -3.47 8.33
CA PHE A 1009 10.87 -2.71 9.11
C PHE A 1009 10.83 -3.10 10.59
N GLY A 1010 9.63 -3.29 11.14
CA GLY A 1010 9.48 -3.79 12.51
C GLY A 1010 10.09 -5.17 12.73
N ALA A 1011 9.90 -6.10 11.79
CA ALA A 1011 10.54 -7.41 11.84
C ALA A 1011 12.07 -7.31 11.72
N ALA A 1012 12.58 -6.47 10.82
CA ALA A 1012 14.02 -6.25 10.66
C ALA A 1012 14.66 -5.68 11.93
N LEU A 1013 13.98 -4.79 12.67
CA LEU A 1013 14.44 -4.30 13.97
C LEU A 1013 14.60 -5.42 15.00
N THR A 1014 13.66 -6.37 15.05
CA THR A 1014 13.80 -7.58 15.89
C THR A 1014 14.98 -8.44 15.43
N LEU A 1015 15.17 -8.64 14.11
CA LEU A 1015 16.29 -9.42 13.59
C LEU A 1015 17.64 -8.79 13.89
N LEU A 1016 17.74 -7.45 13.90
CA LEU A 1016 18.96 -6.75 14.23
C LEU A 1016 19.40 -7.01 15.69
N GLN A 1017 18.44 -7.07 16.62
CA GLN A 1017 18.70 -7.44 18.01
C GLN A 1017 19.14 -8.90 18.15
N TYR A 1018 18.68 -9.79 17.28
CA TYR A 1018 19.19 -11.16 17.21
C TYR A 1018 20.61 -11.20 16.63
N ALA A 1019 20.92 -10.34 15.66
CA ALA A 1019 22.26 -10.22 15.08
C ALA A 1019 23.32 -9.81 16.12
N GLU A 1020 22.96 -8.97 17.09
CA GLU A 1020 23.85 -8.60 18.21
C GLU A 1020 24.37 -9.82 18.99
N GLN A 1021 23.59 -10.90 19.07
CA GLN A 1021 23.95 -12.13 19.79
C GLN A 1021 24.50 -13.21 18.86
N VAL A 1022 23.89 -13.39 17.68
CA VAL A 1022 24.21 -14.47 16.74
C VAL A 1022 25.45 -14.17 15.91
N ASP A 1023 25.61 -12.94 15.45
CA ASP A 1023 26.71 -12.54 14.56
C ASP A 1023 27.18 -11.10 14.76
N PRO A 1024 27.74 -10.76 15.93
CA PRO A 1024 28.14 -9.39 16.27
C PRO A 1024 29.20 -8.80 15.32
N ASN A 1025 29.99 -9.65 14.65
CA ASN A 1025 31.03 -9.19 13.71
C ASN A 1025 30.46 -8.63 12.39
N HIS A 1026 29.20 -8.93 12.07
CA HIS A 1026 28.51 -8.40 10.88
C HIS A 1026 27.38 -7.43 11.23
N LEU A 1027 27.35 -6.92 12.47
CA LEU A 1027 26.30 -6.02 12.95
C LEU A 1027 26.11 -4.79 12.06
N THR A 1028 27.20 -4.21 11.54
CA THR A 1028 27.16 -3.09 10.60
C THR A 1028 26.39 -3.43 9.31
N ASP A 1029 26.56 -4.63 8.76
CA ASP A 1029 25.83 -5.07 7.56
C ASP A 1029 24.33 -5.21 7.86
N TYR A 1030 24.00 -5.90 8.95
CA TYR A 1030 22.61 -6.10 9.38
C TYR A 1030 21.92 -4.78 9.73
N PHE A 1031 22.64 -3.81 10.28
CA PHE A 1031 22.11 -2.46 10.55
C PHE A 1031 21.68 -1.80 9.24
N TRP A 1032 22.53 -1.77 8.21
CA TRP A 1032 22.19 -1.15 6.94
C TRP A 1032 21.11 -1.90 6.16
N ARG A 1033 21.09 -3.24 6.24
CA ARG A 1033 19.97 -4.06 5.74
C ARG A 1033 18.67 -3.74 6.46
N THR A 1034 18.70 -3.47 7.76
CA THR A 1034 17.52 -3.04 8.53
C THR A 1034 17.01 -1.68 8.08
N VAL A 1035 17.91 -0.69 7.94
CA VAL A 1035 17.55 0.65 7.48
C VAL A 1035 16.99 0.63 6.05
N GLU A 1036 17.40 -0.32 5.22
CA GLU A 1036 16.84 -0.49 3.87
C GLU A 1036 15.31 -0.58 3.88
N PHE A 1037 14.74 -1.31 4.84
CA PHE A 1037 13.29 -1.53 4.94
C PHE A 1037 12.51 -0.31 5.43
N TYR A 1038 13.18 0.75 5.87
CA TYR A 1038 12.54 2.01 6.26
C TYR A 1038 12.01 2.75 5.03
N SER A 1039 10.69 2.76 4.84
CA SER A 1039 10.05 3.35 3.64
C SER A 1039 9.73 4.86 3.74
N GLY A 1040 10.02 5.53 4.85
CA GLY A 1040 9.60 6.92 5.07
C GLY A 1040 8.07 7.10 5.21
N PRO A 1041 7.55 8.34 5.15
CA PRO A 1041 6.11 8.64 5.27
C PRO A 1041 5.27 8.08 4.11
N ASP A 1042 3.99 7.74 4.39
CA ASP A 1042 3.06 7.16 3.43
C ASP A 1042 2.27 8.21 2.67
N SER A 1043 2.03 8.00 1.38
CA SER A 1043 1.21 8.87 0.52
C SER A 1043 -0.25 8.37 0.37
N GLY A 1044 -0.60 7.19 0.89
CA GLY A 1044 -1.82 6.47 0.52
C GLY A 1044 -3.08 6.65 1.39
N PHE A 1045 -3.13 7.55 2.38
CA PHE A 1045 -4.25 7.61 3.35
C PHE A 1045 -5.22 8.78 3.20
N PRO A 1046 -6.53 8.58 3.54
CA PRO A 1046 -7.61 9.49 3.19
C PRO A 1046 -7.70 10.77 4.04
N SER A 1047 -7.09 10.79 5.24
CA SER A 1047 -7.12 11.96 6.14
C SER A 1047 -5.73 12.41 6.60
N PRO A 1048 -5.51 13.73 6.80
CA PRO A 1048 -4.26 14.27 7.35
C PRO A 1048 -3.88 13.71 8.72
N ASP A 1049 -4.85 13.50 9.63
CA ASP A 1049 -4.60 13.00 10.98
C ASP A 1049 -4.13 11.54 11.02
N GLU A 1050 -4.75 10.65 10.22
CA GLU A 1050 -4.30 9.25 10.11
C GLU A 1050 -2.92 9.16 9.45
N ARG A 1051 -2.66 10.03 8.46
CA ARG A 1051 -1.37 10.13 7.79
C ARG A 1051 -0.28 10.58 8.77
N ALA A 1052 -0.52 11.65 9.53
CA ALA A 1052 0.40 12.16 10.54
C ALA A 1052 0.71 11.11 11.61
N THR A 1053 -0.31 10.40 12.11
CA THR A 1053 -0.16 9.36 13.12
C THR A 1053 0.78 8.22 12.66
N ARG A 1054 0.60 7.73 11.41
CA ARG A 1054 1.45 6.67 10.86
C ARG A 1054 2.85 7.15 10.51
N GLU A 1055 2.99 8.40 10.08
CA GLU A 1055 4.31 9.02 9.86
C GLU A 1055 5.09 9.08 11.18
N ILE A 1056 4.45 9.49 12.27
CA ILE A 1056 5.05 9.50 13.61
C ILE A 1056 5.44 8.09 14.07
N ASP A 1057 4.60 7.07 13.87
CA ASP A 1057 4.95 5.67 14.21
C ASP A 1057 6.20 5.18 13.46
N ARG A 1058 6.32 5.48 12.16
CA ARG A 1058 7.50 5.11 11.37
C ARG A 1058 8.75 5.86 11.83
N GLN A 1059 8.65 7.17 12.03
CA GLN A 1059 9.75 7.98 12.57
C GLN A 1059 10.18 7.48 13.95
N ALA A 1060 9.23 7.09 14.80
CA ALA A 1060 9.50 6.50 16.10
C ALA A 1060 10.33 5.22 16.01
N LYS A 1061 10.00 4.31 15.09
CA LYS A 1061 10.79 3.08 14.87
C LYS A 1061 12.22 3.37 14.40
N LEU A 1062 12.40 4.36 13.54
CA LEU A 1062 13.74 4.82 13.15
C LEU A 1062 14.48 5.46 14.34
N ALA A 1063 13.80 6.28 15.14
CA ALA A 1063 14.39 6.86 16.34
C ALA A 1063 14.80 5.80 17.36
N ILE A 1064 13.98 4.75 17.57
CA ILE A 1064 14.34 3.58 18.38
C ILE A 1064 15.61 2.94 17.85
N LEU A 1065 15.66 2.62 16.55
CA LEU A 1065 16.84 2.02 15.91
C LEU A 1065 18.08 2.85 16.22
N LEU A 1066 18.06 4.15 15.90
CA LEU A 1066 19.21 5.02 16.04
C LEU A 1066 19.62 5.24 17.50
N ALA A 1067 18.66 5.29 18.43
CA ALA A 1067 18.93 5.49 19.85
C ALA A 1067 19.54 4.25 20.53
N MET A 1068 19.34 3.05 19.97
CA MET A 1068 19.90 1.81 20.49
C MET A 1068 21.40 1.62 20.18
N TYR A 1069 21.93 2.35 19.19
CA TYR A 1069 23.36 2.30 18.83
C TYR A 1069 24.06 3.61 19.16
N ASN A 1070 25.39 3.62 19.05
CA ASN A 1070 26.26 4.76 19.31
C ASN A 1070 26.20 5.85 18.22
N VAL A 1071 25.01 6.05 17.63
CA VAL A 1071 24.73 7.09 16.65
C VAL A 1071 24.81 8.46 17.34
N PRO A 1072 25.37 9.49 16.69
CA PRO A 1072 25.44 10.83 17.25
C PRO A 1072 24.09 11.33 17.79
N GLU A 1073 24.07 11.87 19.01
CA GLU A 1073 22.82 12.27 19.68
C GLU A 1073 22.04 13.33 18.88
N GLU A 1074 22.73 14.18 18.12
CA GLU A 1074 22.11 15.18 17.23
C GLU A 1074 21.20 14.52 16.18
N ILE A 1075 21.59 13.36 15.63
CA ILE A 1075 20.78 12.58 14.68
C ILE A 1075 19.55 12.00 15.35
N VAL A 1076 19.73 11.37 16.52
CA VAL A 1076 18.62 10.79 17.28
C VAL A 1076 17.61 11.88 17.64
N ARG A 1077 18.09 13.05 18.09
CA ARG A 1077 17.26 14.21 18.38
C ARG A 1077 16.54 14.71 17.13
N GLN A 1078 17.22 14.83 15.98
CA GLN A 1078 16.62 15.26 14.71
C GLN A 1078 15.43 14.38 14.30
N VAL A 1079 15.52 13.06 14.48
CA VAL A 1079 14.42 12.12 14.16
C VAL A 1079 13.32 12.13 15.23
N SER A 1080 13.68 12.32 16.50
CA SER A 1080 12.72 12.31 17.61
C SER A 1080 11.98 13.64 17.85
N HIS A 1081 12.53 14.77 17.41
CA HIS A 1081 11.95 16.09 17.68
C HIS A 1081 10.49 16.24 17.22
N PRO A 1082 10.13 15.83 15.99
CA PRO A 1082 8.76 15.96 15.49
C PRO A 1082 7.76 15.11 16.28
N ILE A 1083 8.26 14.02 16.86
CA ILE A 1083 7.51 13.15 17.74
C ILE A 1083 7.14 13.91 19.03
N PHE A 1084 8.08 14.62 19.65
CA PHE A 1084 7.80 15.46 20.81
C PHE A 1084 6.79 16.57 20.48
N GLU A 1085 6.97 17.29 19.37
CA GLU A 1085 6.07 18.38 18.95
C GLU A 1085 4.65 17.88 18.71
N HIS A 1086 4.51 16.75 18.00
CA HIS A 1086 3.21 16.13 17.75
C HIS A 1086 2.47 15.87 19.07
N TRP A 1087 3.14 15.28 20.06
CA TRP A 1087 2.51 14.96 21.33
C TRP A 1087 2.24 16.17 22.21
N GLU A 1088 3.14 17.16 22.24
CA GLU A 1088 2.89 18.41 22.95
C GLU A 1088 1.64 19.12 22.41
N HIS A 1089 1.42 19.08 21.09
CA HIS A 1089 0.21 19.59 20.45
C HIS A 1089 -1.04 18.75 20.74
N GLN A 1090 -0.96 17.42 20.63
CA GLN A 1090 -2.11 16.53 20.90
C GLN A 1090 -2.62 16.65 22.34
N VAL A 1091 -1.73 16.87 23.31
CA VAL A 1091 -2.09 17.03 24.72
C VAL A 1091 -2.85 18.33 25.00
N ALA A 1092 -2.76 19.31 24.10
CA ALA A 1092 -3.54 20.54 24.19
C ALA A 1092 -4.97 20.41 23.64
N LYS A 1093 -5.30 19.32 22.93
CA LYS A 1093 -6.62 19.11 22.31
C LYS A 1093 -7.64 18.53 23.30
N PRO A 1094 -8.92 18.99 23.29
CA PRO A 1094 -9.98 18.46 24.18
C PRO A 1094 -10.39 17.01 23.89
N ASP A 1095 -10.15 16.53 22.68
CA ASP A 1095 -10.55 15.24 22.12
C ASP A 1095 -9.39 14.25 21.99
N MET A 1096 -8.41 14.37 22.89
CA MET A 1096 -7.20 13.55 22.98
C MET A 1096 -7.46 12.04 22.72
N PRO A 1097 -6.59 11.36 21.95
CA PRO A 1097 -6.78 9.96 21.61
C PRO A 1097 -6.89 9.08 22.86
N LYS A 1098 -8.02 8.38 23.01
CA LYS A 1098 -8.28 7.48 24.16
C LYS A 1098 -7.62 6.10 24.03
N ARG A 1099 -6.85 5.84 22.96
CA ARG A 1099 -6.20 4.55 22.68
C ARG A 1099 -4.68 4.71 22.53
N PHE A 1100 -3.97 4.66 23.65
CA PHE A 1100 -2.51 4.79 23.70
C PHE A 1100 -1.74 3.55 23.26
N SER A 1101 -2.42 2.40 23.17
CA SER A 1101 -1.83 1.15 22.66
C SER A 1101 -1.19 1.32 21.28
N ASP A 1102 -1.75 2.20 20.46
CA ASP A 1102 -1.36 2.37 19.06
C ASP A 1102 -0.08 3.23 18.92
N TYR A 1103 0.41 3.79 20.04
CA TYR A 1103 1.54 4.73 20.08
C TYR A 1103 2.71 4.25 20.93
N ARG A 1104 2.78 2.95 21.20
CA ARG A 1104 3.86 2.36 22.02
C ARG A 1104 5.25 2.63 21.42
N ALA A 1105 5.42 2.50 20.11
CA ALA A 1105 6.68 2.81 19.43
C ALA A 1105 7.14 4.24 19.70
N THR A 1106 6.21 5.17 19.59
CA THR A 1106 6.44 6.58 19.88
C THR A 1106 6.92 6.81 21.30
N LEU A 1107 6.23 6.25 22.30
CA LEU A 1107 6.59 6.44 23.70
C LEU A 1107 7.96 5.85 24.04
N VAL A 1108 8.30 4.68 23.48
CA VAL A 1108 9.63 4.08 23.59
C VAL A 1108 10.68 4.97 22.93
N ALA A 1109 10.42 5.49 21.72
CA ALA A 1109 11.33 6.39 21.01
C ALA A 1109 11.63 7.66 21.82
N LEU A 1110 10.60 8.28 22.43
CA LEU A 1110 10.78 9.46 23.29
C LEU A 1110 11.68 9.14 24.49
N ALA A 1111 11.43 8.01 25.17
CA ALA A 1111 12.20 7.59 26.34
C ALA A 1111 13.66 7.29 26.02
N LEU A 1112 13.96 6.70 24.85
CA LEU A 1112 15.33 6.41 24.42
C LEU A 1112 16.06 7.65 23.90
N ALA A 1113 15.36 8.55 23.20
CA ALA A 1113 15.97 9.72 22.58
C ALA A 1113 16.27 10.84 23.60
N ASN A 1114 15.37 11.08 24.55
CA ASN A 1114 15.58 12.07 25.61
C ASN A 1114 14.84 11.66 26.91
N PRO A 1115 15.52 10.89 27.79
CA PRO A 1115 14.92 10.34 29.01
C PRO A 1115 14.25 11.37 29.92
N ASP A 1116 14.92 12.50 30.17
CA ASP A 1116 14.45 13.56 31.06
C ASP A 1116 13.23 14.29 30.47
N ARG A 1117 13.26 14.65 29.18
CA ARG A 1117 12.11 15.29 28.51
C ARG A 1117 10.90 14.35 28.46
N ALA A 1118 11.12 13.06 28.16
CA ALA A 1118 10.05 12.07 28.14
C ALA A 1118 9.41 11.86 29.52
N ALA A 1119 10.22 11.75 30.57
CA ALA A 1119 9.75 11.68 31.95
C ALA A 1119 8.91 12.90 32.34
N LYS A 1120 9.39 14.12 32.06
CA LYS A 1120 8.66 15.38 32.35
C LYS A 1120 7.36 15.48 31.57
N TRP A 1121 7.38 15.08 30.30
CA TRP A 1121 6.18 15.02 29.48
C TRP A 1121 5.14 14.05 30.06
N ALA A 1122 5.56 12.85 30.48
CA ALA A 1122 4.65 11.85 31.07
C ALA A 1122 3.96 12.36 32.35
N ILE A 1123 4.68 13.12 33.20
CA ILE A 1123 4.09 13.76 34.38
C ILE A 1123 3.10 14.86 33.99
N SER A 1124 3.50 15.75 33.08
CA SER A 1124 2.61 16.82 32.61
C SER A 1124 1.33 16.26 31.99
N PHE A 1125 1.46 15.15 31.26
CA PHE A 1125 0.36 14.40 30.67
C PHE A 1125 -0.59 13.85 31.74
N GLU A 1126 -0.07 13.11 32.71
CA GLU A 1126 -0.85 12.49 33.79
C GLU A 1126 -1.67 13.53 34.61
N GLN A 1127 -1.13 14.75 34.74
CA GLN A 1127 -1.81 15.87 35.42
C GLN A 1127 -2.98 16.46 34.62
N LYS A 1128 -2.99 16.31 33.28
CA LYS A 1128 -3.99 16.91 32.39
C LYS A 1128 -5.12 15.96 32.00
N ILE A 1129 -4.92 14.65 32.10
CA ILE A 1129 -5.93 13.66 31.72
C ILE A 1129 -7.01 13.44 32.79
N ASP A 1130 -8.22 13.09 32.34
CA ASP A 1130 -9.34 12.78 33.22
C ASP A 1130 -9.30 11.35 33.80
N ALA A 1131 -10.25 11.02 34.68
CA ALA A 1131 -10.31 9.73 35.35
C ALA A 1131 -10.61 8.54 34.40
N ASP A 1132 -11.29 8.78 33.27
CA ASP A 1132 -11.61 7.73 32.29
C ASP A 1132 -10.40 7.44 31.39
N ALA A 1133 -9.67 8.47 30.97
CA ALA A 1133 -8.43 8.34 30.21
C ALA A 1133 -7.37 7.53 31.01
N ARG A 1134 -7.33 7.70 32.34
CA ARG A 1134 -6.47 6.92 33.27
C ARG A 1134 -6.78 5.42 33.35
N ARG A 1135 -7.91 4.97 32.80
CA ARG A 1135 -8.28 3.54 32.73
C ARG A 1135 -7.71 2.84 31.50
N SER A 1136 -7.16 3.58 30.53
CA SER A 1136 -6.52 3.00 29.34
C SER A 1136 -5.28 2.19 29.75
N ILE A 1137 -5.00 1.06 29.11
CA ILE A 1137 -3.79 0.28 29.38
C ILE A 1137 -3.15 -0.11 28.04
N PRO A 1138 -1.83 0.07 27.86
CA PRO A 1138 -0.90 0.70 28.79
C PRO A 1138 -1.05 2.23 28.82
N GLN A 1139 -0.67 2.85 29.94
CA GLN A 1139 -0.61 4.32 30.06
C GLN A 1139 0.74 4.86 29.53
N PRO A 1140 0.82 6.13 29.10
CA PRO A 1140 2.08 6.69 28.60
C PRO A 1140 3.26 6.63 29.59
N TRP A 1141 3.00 6.89 30.87
CA TRP A 1141 4.03 6.78 31.93
C TRP A 1141 4.50 5.32 32.14
N GLU A 1142 3.63 4.34 31.88
CA GLU A 1142 3.96 2.92 32.00
C GLU A 1142 4.96 2.53 30.91
N VAL A 1143 4.68 2.88 29.65
CA VAL A 1143 5.57 2.58 28.52
C VAL A 1143 6.90 3.30 28.66
N ILE A 1144 6.88 4.60 29.01
CA ILE A 1144 8.10 5.38 29.23
C ILE A 1144 8.90 4.80 30.39
N GLY A 1145 8.27 4.56 31.53
CA GLY A 1145 8.95 4.02 32.71
C GLY A 1145 9.52 2.62 32.48
N GLN A 1146 8.77 1.72 31.84
CA GLN A 1146 9.27 0.40 31.49
C GLN A 1146 10.45 0.47 30.50
N THR A 1147 10.48 1.46 29.60
CA THR A 1147 11.63 1.68 28.70
C THR A 1147 12.84 2.20 29.46
N LEU A 1148 12.64 3.20 30.35
CA LEU A 1148 13.73 3.83 31.09
C LEU A 1148 14.40 2.88 32.08
N THR A 1149 13.65 1.93 32.64
CA THR A 1149 14.15 1.02 33.68
C THR A 1149 14.73 -0.29 33.17
N ARG A 1150 14.68 -0.55 31.86
CA ARG A 1150 15.22 -1.78 31.26
C ARG A 1150 16.65 -1.61 30.76
N ASN A 1151 17.42 -2.69 30.79
CA ASN A 1151 18.72 -2.75 30.10
C ASN A 1151 18.51 -2.94 28.58
N HIS A 1152 19.59 -2.88 27.79
CA HIS A 1152 19.49 -2.91 26.32
C HIS A 1152 18.84 -4.19 25.76
N ILE A 1153 19.14 -5.36 26.33
CA ILE A 1153 18.57 -6.65 25.92
C ILE A 1153 17.07 -6.67 26.24
N GLU A 1154 16.71 -6.26 27.45
CA GLU A 1154 15.32 -6.18 27.91
C GLU A 1154 14.49 -5.16 27.11
N ILE A 1155 15.10 -4.05 26.68
CA ILE A 1155 14.48 -3.07 25.78
C ILE A 1155 14.18 -3.72 24.42
N GLY A 1156 15.11 -4.51 23.87
CA GLY A 1156 14.88 -5.21 22.62
C GLY A 1156 13.72 -6.20 22.69
N GLN A 1157 13.69 -7.00 23.76
CA GLN A 1157 12.56 -7.88 24.07
C GLN A 1157 11.26 -7.10 24.26
N TYR A 1158 11.30 -5.98 24.97
CA TYR A 1158 10.15 -5.10 25.18
C TYR A 1158 9.57 -4.58 23.86
N ILE A 1159 10.43 -4.09 22.97
CA ILE A 1159 10.04 -3.61 21.66
C ILE A 1159 9.35 -4.72 20.87
N THR A 1160 9.91 -5.92 20.87
CA THR A 1160 9.33 -7.08 20.17
C THR A 1160 7.96 -7.46 20.72
N GLU A 1161 7.81 -7.49 22.04
CA GLU A 1161 6.57 -7.85 22.73
C GLU A 1161 5.47 -6.78 22.56
N VAL A 1162 5.82 -5.55 22.92
CA VAL A 1162 4.87 -4.48 23.18
C VAL A 1162 4.60 -3.65 21.94
N ILE A 1163 5.60 -3.36 21.11
CA ILE A 1163 5.38 -2.54 19.91
C ILE A 1163 4.81 -3.37 18.78
N TYR A 1164 5.37 -4.56 18.53
CA TYR A 1164 4.93 -5.36 17.38
C TYR A 1164 3.76 -6.30 17.70
N HIS A 1165 3.31 -6.35 18.96
CA HIS A 1165 2.31 -7.31 19.46
C HIS A 1165 2.68 -8.73 19.06
N ARG A 1166 3.98 -9.05 19.09
CA ARG A 1166 4.50 -10.34 18.66
C ARG A 1166 5.09 -11.07 19.84
N TRP A 1167 5.09 -12.38 19.69
CA TRP A 1167 5.61 -13.30 20.68
C TRP A 1167 7.11 -13.04 20.94
N THR A 1168 7.50 -13.10 22.21
CA THR A 1168 8.88 -13.12 22.67
C THR A 1168 9.37 -14.54 22.87
N ILE A 1169 10.63 -14.77 22.53
CA ILE A 1169 11.28 -16.06 22.65
C ILE A 1169 11.10 -16.64 24.06
N GLY A 1170 10.41 -17.79 24.15
CA GLY A 1170 10.24 -18.55 25.38
C GLY A 1170 9.01 -18.21 26.24
N GLN A 1171 8.23 -17.17 25.91
CA GLN A 1171 7.00 -16.86 26.66
C GLN A 1171 5.78 -17.69 26.20
N TYR A 1172 4.85 -17.93 27.13
CA TYR A 1172 3.62 -18.68 26.89
C TYR A 1172 2.42 -17.72 26.80
N ASP A 1173 1.65 -17.76 25.71
CA ASP A 1173 0.29 -17.24 25.74
C ASP A 1173 -0.58 -18.20 26.56
N PHE A 1174 -0.98 -17.78 27.75
CA PHE A 1174 -2.08 -18.41 28.50
C PHE A 1174 -3.38 -17.68 28.17
#